data_AF-A0A2E5HKW8-F1
#
_entry.id   AF-A0A2E5HKW8-F1
#
_cell.length_a   1.000
_cell.length_b   1.000
_cell.length_c   1.000
_cell.angle_alpha   90.00
_cell.angle_beta   90.00
_cell.angle_gamma   90.00
#
_symmetry.space_group_name_H-M   'P 1'
#
loop_
_entity.id
_entity.type
_entity.pdbx_description
1 polymer ?
#
loop_
_entity_poly.entity_id
_entity_poly.type
_entity_poly.pdbx_seq_one_letter_code
_entity_poly.pdbx_strand_id
1 'polypeptide(L)'
;MTTFLVVCGEEIDIGRRVVTFLEEGAPNFYKAKEELGQDFFSSRPGVGADSGVDRLGEIVYQICLHHDSTWNSPACFEVLKSRGFSSHLLIEANGVIYQPLDLRESAWHAGDINDFSVGIDLNCMANYEILTESEKGRRYAASRGGYFTGTINGAEVTGTGYTEAQYESLVAVIKALAKVLPKLRLFPPLDASGDVIQRKIVNYASFRGFLGHLHVLAKKWDPGPGFDWRRVMIGLHGNRNRFPVELPGVKSLAKVFSAAETQQLAEAFYINNELGYSGYYPITRSQSWHSGVHFNASRGQPVRAMARGTIVAVRNAPDVELGSPGFVLVRHTIRASEIVPQDGGGDKQEPVEKIWYSLYMHLRFLSESTPMEERPLWYRQLGAREVNAEKIFIEPGFAEESGDRRPRTGTTFRDLRVGRTVLMEQPVEAGEVIGYVGIFGNSPESQRDLIHVETFSVGDDPLFEPTRHPETWRAIEADEGSDSLADIDQIWRPIFDVINFARSDELKLKPDERILKGSEIQDFFQGDSREKTAFRGYVCRHVSEWSDDLDWIKTANIAVGWQWETQKAYETFIDQWSPFMWMNREAISHAGLQSNRLVWTYHPVTLISWFHVNYGRQLNTKEFQTGFSNSGLVEQRKRETALSKEEGYRGGWHGSGDKDEASIPDSAFQVLELGDAPWKEYEQGEWPVD
;
A
#
# COMPACT_ATOMS: atom_id res chain seq x y z
N MET A 1 16.90 34.96 4.38
CA MET A 1 15.75 34.81 3.46
C MET A 1 14.56 34.43 4.32
N THR A 2 13.47 35.17 4.26
CA THR A 2 12.24 34.90 5.03
C THR A 2 11.62 33.59 4.55
N THR A 3 11.30 32.69 5.49
CA THR A 3 10.70 31.37 5.19
C THR A 3 9.33 31.14 5.81
N PHE A 4 8.76 32.18 6.42
CA PHE A 4 7.49 32.10 7.13
C PHE A 4 6.38 32.88 6.42
N LEU A 5 5.14 32.46 6.65
CA LEU A 5 3.94 33.26 6.37
C LEU A 5 3.58 34.08 7.61
N VAL A 6 3.06 35.29 7.42
CA VAL A 6 2.44 36.08 8.49
C VAL A 6 0.95 35.74 8.56
N VAL A 7 0.49 35.18 9.68
CA VAL A 7 -0.92 34.78 9.88
C VAL A 7 -1.40 35.40 11.17
N CYS A 8 -2.34 36.37 11.09
CA CYS A 8 -2.77 37.15 12.25
C CYS A 8 -1.61 37.83 13.00
N GLY A 9 -0.59 38.26 12.25
CA GLY A 9 0.64 38.84 12.82
C GLY A 9 1.66 37.83 13.37
N GLU A 10 1.35 36.53 13.40
CA GLU A 10 2.26 35.47 13.84
C GLU A 10 3.07 34.88 12.67
N GLU A 11 4.32 34.49 12.92
CA GLU A 11 5.19 33.89 11.91
C GLU A 11 5.04 32.36 11.88
N ILE A 12 4.55 31.82 10.76
CA ILE A 12 4.41 30.38 10.54
C ILE A 12 5.46 29.92 9.53
N ASP A 13 6.55 29.30 10.00
CA ASP A 13 7.60 28.78 9.13
C ASP A 13 7.09 27.65 8.22
N ILE A 14 7.37 27.77 6.93
CA ILE A 14 6.95 26.83 5.89
C ILE A 14 8.14 26.21 5.15
N GLY A 15 9.37 26.55 5.52
CA GLY A 15 10.59 26.01 4.90
C GLY A 15 10.78 26.38 3.42
N ARG A 16 10.06 27.40 2.94
CA ARG A 16 10.09 27.90 1.55
C ARG A 16 10.24 29.41 1.56
N ARG A 17 10.91 29.98 0.56
CA ARG A 17 11.08 31.45 0.46
C ARG A 17 9.72 32.14 0.31
N VAL A 18 9.40 33.02 1.27
CA VAL A 18 8.20 33.87 1.26
C VAL A 18 8.62 35.33 1.25
N VAL A 19 8.19 36.14 0.27
CA VAL A 19 8.30 37.60 0.27
C VAL A 19 7.03 38.17 0.90
N THR A 20 7.11 38.64 2.14
CA THR A 20 5.93 39.15 2.87
C THR A 20 5.67 40.62 2.57
N PHE A 21 4.45 41.10 2.81
CA PHE A 21 4.09 42.51 2.70
C PHE A 21 4.87 43.44 3.65
N LEU A 22 5.61 42.88 4.61
CA LEU A 22 6.51 43.58 5.52
C LEU A 22 7.87 43.93 4.87
N GLU A 23 8.24 43.23 3.79
CA GLU A 23 9.49 43.49 3.09
C GLU A 23 9.40 44.75 2.22
N GLU A 24 10.46 45.58 2.24
CA GLU A 24 10.50 46.81 1.45
C GLU A 24 10.42 46.50 -0.05
N GLY A 25 9.51 47.18 -0.75
CA GLY A 25 9.29 47.00 -2.19
C GLY A 25 8.51 45.73 -2.57
N ALA A 26 8.06 44.93 -1.60
CA ALA A 26 7.20 43.78 -1.86
C ALA A 26 5.78 44.20 -2.27
N PRO A 27 5.05 43.35 -3.03
CA PRO A 27 3.60 43.45 -3.17
C PRO A 27 2.92 43.62 -1.82
N ASN A 28 2.10 44.66 -1.67
CA ASN A 28 1.47 45.02 -0.39
C ASN A 28 0.13 45.75 -0.61
N PHE A 29 -0.99 45.08 -0.28
CA PHE A 29 -2.32 45.66 -0.45
C PHE A 29 -2.67 46.73 0.60
N TYR A 30 -2.04 46.71 1.78
CA TYR A 30 -2.23 47.78 2.78
C TYR A 30 -1.68 49.11 2.27
N LYS A 31 -0.45 49.07 1.75
CA LYS A 31 0.19 50.24 1.13
C LYS A 31 -0.58 50.72 -0.10
N ALA A 32 -1.03 49.80 -0.95
CA ALA A 32 -1.86 50.15 -2.11
C ALA A 32 -3.17 50.85 -1.70
N LYS A 33 -3.82 50.40 -0.62
CA LYS A 33 -5.03 51.03 -0.08
C LYS A 33 -4.77 52.46 0.39
N GLU A 34 -3.67 52.69 1.11
CA GLU A 34 -3.26 54.02 1.56
C GLU A 34 -2.95 54.96 0.37
N GLU A 35 -2.23 54.46 -0.63
CA GLU A 35 -1.82 55.26 -1.80
C GLU A 35 -2.98 55.60 -2.74
N LEU A 36 -3.91 54.67 -2.94
CA LEU A 36 -4.99 54.80 -3.92
C LEU A 36 -6.33 55.24 -3.29
N GLY A 37 -6.45 55.23 -1.96
CA GLY A 37 -7.71 55.54 -1.28
C GLY A 37 -8.85 54.57 -1.62
N GLN A 38 -8.51 53.35 -2.04
CA GLN A 38 -9.44 52.31 -2.49
C GLN A 38 -9.24 51.05 -1.65
N ASP A 39 -10.35 50.40 -1.28
CA ASP A 39 -10.31 49.10 -0.62
C ASP A 39 -10.06 47.96 -1.63
N PHE A 40 -9.20 47.01 -1.24
CA PHE A 40 -8.91 45.78 -1.98
C PHE A 40 -9.31 44.52 -1.19
N PHE A 41 -9.62 44.69 0.09
CA PHE A 41 -9.93 43.66 1.06
C PHE A 41 -10.86 44.27 2.13
N SER A 42 -11.48 43.42 2.93
CA SER A 42 -12.30 43.84 4.08
C SER A 42 -11.89 43.11 5.34
N SER A 43 -12.25 43.65 6.50
CA SER A 43 -12.10 42.91 7.76
C SER A 43 -12.90 41.61 7.70
N ARG A 44 -12.26 40.50 8.07
CA ARG A 44 -12.90 39.18 8.03
C ARG A 44 -13.94 39.08 9.15
N PRO A 45 -15.20 38.74 8.85
CA PRO A 45 -16.25 38.62 9.86
C PRO A 45 -15.85 37.66 10.99
N GLY A 46 -15.90 38.16 12.22
CA GLY A 46 -15.57 37.38 13.42
C GLY A 46 -14.08 37.23 13.70
N VAL A 47 -13.17 37.84 12.93
CA VAL A 47 -11.73 37.92 13.20
C VAL A 47 -11.37 39.40 13.36
N GLY A 48 -11.28 39.87 14.60
CA GLY A 48 -10.96 41.26 14.91
C GLY A 48 -9.46 41.58 14.74
N ALA A 49 -9.10 42.86 14.86
CA ALA A 49 -7.71 43.30 14.72
C ALA A 49 -6.75 42.60 15.72
N ASP A 50 -7.23 42.34 16.94
CA ASP A 50 -6.50 41.68 18.03
C ASP A 50 -6.67 40.15 18.05
N SER A 51 -7.32 39.57 17.03
CA SER A 51 -7.54 38.12 16.96
C SER A 51 -6.28 37.39 16.49
N GLY A 52 -5.84 36.42 17.28
CA GLY A 52 -4.75 35.50 16.93
C GLY A 52 -5.19 34.34 16.04
N VAL A 53 -4.23 33.47 15.74
CA VAL A 53 -4.38 32.33 14.83
C VAL A 53 -5.52 31.37 15.21
N ASP A 54 -5.75 31.13 16.50
CA ASP A 54 -6.83 30.24 16.96
C ASP A 54 -8.21 30.69 16.48
N ARG A 55 -8.48 31.99 16.57
CA ARG A 55 -9.76 32.56 16.13
C ARG A 55 -9.91 32.49 14.62
N LEU A 56 -8.83 32.70 13.87
CA LEU A 56 -8.80 32.51 12.42
C LEU A 56 -9.14 31.06 12.07
N GLY A 57 -8.56 30.09 12.79
CA GLY A 57 -8.78 28.66 12.60
C GLY A 57 -10.23 28.19 12.83
N GLU A 58 -11.03 28.98 13.56
CA GLU A 58 -12.47 28.73 13.69
C GLU A 58 -13.29 29.20 12.47
N ILE A 59 -12.81 30.21 11.75
CA ILE A 59 -13.55 30.86 10.66
C ILE A 59 -13.11 30.33 9.31
N VAL A 60 -11.82 30.17 9.09
CA VAL A 60 -11.26 29.81 7.79
C VAL A 60 -11.13 28.29 7.67
N TYR A 61 -11.74 27.75 6.62
CA TYR A 61 -11.77 26.31 6.36
C TYR A 61 -11.59 25.95 4.88
N GLN A 62 -11.30 26.96 4.04
CA GLN A 62 -11.06 26.77 2.61
C GLN A 62 -9.78 27.43 2.12
N ILE A 63 -9.23 26.87 1.05
CA ILE A 63 -8.25 27.50 0.17
C ILE A 63 -8.86 27.56 -1.23
N CYS A 64 -8.74 28.68 -1.93
CA CYS A 64 -9.18 28.81 -3.33
C CYS A 64 -7.98 29.07 -4.24
N LEU A 65 -7.75 28.16 -5.18
CA LEU A 65 -6.66 28.19 -6.15
C LEU A 65 -7.10 28.88 -7.44
N HIS A 66 -6.24 29.76 -7.93
CA HIS A 66 -6.39 30.50 -9.18
C HIS A 66 -5.15 30.30 -10.06
N HIS A 67 -5.29 30.47 -11.37
CA HIS A 67 -4.17 30.90 -12.20
C HIS A 67 -4.18 32.42 -12.29
N ASP A 68 -3.01 33.03 -12.39
CA ASP A 68 -2.94 34.50 -12.45
C ASP A 68 -3.15 35.08 -13.86
N SER A 69 -3.03 34.28 -14.92
CA SER A 69 -3.03 34.74 -16.32
C SER A 69 -1.97 35.80 -16.64
N THR A 70 -0.86 35.84 -15.90
CA THR A 70 0.22 36.81 -16.12
C THR A 70 1.59 36.15 -16.33
N TRP A 71 2.60 36.95 -16.65
CA TRP A 71 3.95 36.45 -16.88
C TRP A 71 4.76 36.22 -15.59
N ASN A 72 4.35 36.82 -14.47
CA ASN A 72 5.01 36.68 -13.16
C ASN A 72 4.09 37.19 -12.04
N SER A 73 4.33 36.74 -10.81
CA SER A 73 3.49 37.09 -9.65
C SER A 73 3.45 38.59 -9.32
N PRO A 74 4.52 39.40 -9.46
CA PRO A 74 4.42 40.85 -9.33
C PRO A 74 3.45 41.51 -10.33
N ALA A 75 3.40 41.03 -11.57
CA ALA A 75 2.42 41.50 -12.56
C ALA A 75 0.99 41.10 -12.17
N CYS A 76 0.79 39.91 -11.59
CA CYS A 76 -0.50 39.51 -11.02
C CYS A 76 -0.98 40.50 -9.95
N PHE A 77 -0.10 40.91 -9.02
CA PHE A 77 -0.43 41.91 -8.01
C PHE A 77 -0.91 43.24 -8.62
N GLU A 78 -0.20 43.76 -9.62
CA GLU A 78 -0.59 44.99 -10.31
C GLU A 78 -1.94 44.86 -11.02
N VAL A 79 -2.23 43.72 -11.64
CA VAL A 79 -3.52 43.43 -12.27
C VAL A 79 -4.64 43.38 -11.23
N LEU A 80 -4.46 42.65 -10.12
CA LEU A 80 -5.43 42.58 -9.03
C LEU A 80 -5.71 43.98 -8.46
N LYS A 81 -4.67 44.74 -8.16
CA LYS A 81 -4.74 46.13 -7.69
C LYS A 81 -5.54 47.01 -8.68
N SER A 82 -5.20 46.98 -9.97
CA SER A 82 -5.90 47.81 -10.97
C SER A 82 -7.39 47.49 -11.11
N ARG A 83 -7.80 46.27 -10.74
CA ARG A 83 -9.18 45.78 -10.85
C ARG A 83 -9.95 45.86 -9.54
N GLY A 84 -9.34 46.33 -8.47
CA GLY A 84 -9.95 46.33 -7.13
C GLY A 84 -10.13 44.93 -6.54
N PHE A 85 -9.28 43.97 -6.89
CA PHE A 85 -9.27 42.62 -6.33
C PHE A 85 -8.02 42.37 -5.51
N SER A 86 -7.99 41.28 -4.75
CA SER A 86 -6.82 40.85 -3.99
C SER A 86 -6.80 39.34 -3.78
N SER A 87 -5.62 38.82 -3.46
CA SER A 87 -5.38 37.46 -3.01
C SER A 87 -4.38 37.47 -1.86
N HIS A 88 -4.40 36.44 -1.02
CA HIS A 88 -3.51 36.36 0.13
C HIS A 88 -2.09 35.95 -0.28
N LEU A 89 -1.98 35.02 -1.23
CA LEU A 89 -0.71 34.43 -1.65
C LEU A 89 -0.60 34.38 -3.18
N LEU A 90 0.60 34.62 -3.70
CA LEU A 90 0.96 34.43 -5.11
C LEU A 90 2.18 33.49 -5.18
N ILE A 91 2.16 32.48 -6.04
CA ILE A 91 3.26 31.50 -6.17
C ILE A 91 3.87 31.58 -7.56
N GLU A 92 5.12 32.04 -7.61
CA GLU A 92 5.89 32.24 -8.83
C GLU A 92 6.35 30.91 -9.45
N ALA A 93 6.68 30.92 -10.75
CA ALA A 93 7.18 29.78 -11.51
C ALA A 93 8.44 29.11 -10.88
N ASN A 94 9.24 29.85 -10.12
CA ASN A 94 10.42 29.31 -9.42
C ASN A 94 10.11 28.85 -7.98
N GLY A 95 8.84 28.88 -7.55
CA GLY A 95 8.40 28.48 -6.22
C GLY A 95 8.52 29.57 -5.15
N VAL A 96 8.97 30.79 -5.46
CA VAL A 96 8.91 31.92 -4.52
C VAL A 96 7.45 32.25 -4.24
N ILE A 97 7.11 32.40 -2.97
CA ILE A 97 5.76 32.76 -2.51
C ILE A 97 5.77 34.25 -2.19
N TYR A 98 4.83 35.03 -2.70
CA TYR A 98 4.58 36.41 -2.30
C TYR A 98 3.31 36.45 -1.44
N GLN A 99 3.36 37.14 -0.31
CA GLN A 99 2.23 37.33 0.58
C GLN A 99 1.88 38.83 0.67
N PRO A 100 1.06 39.36 -0.24
CA PRO A 100 0.68 40.78 -0.24
C PRO A 100 -0.37 41.16 0.80
N LEU A 101 -1.01 40.18 1.45
CA LEU A 101 -2.07 40.39 2.44
C LEU A 101 -1.98 39.34 3.56
N ASP A 102 -2.27 39.75 4.80
CA ASP A 102 -2.41 38.84 5.95
C ASP A 102 -3.68 38.00 5.78
N LEU A 103 -3.62 36.72 6.18
CA LEU A 103 -4.78 35.81 6.15
C LEU A 103 -5.90 36.25 7.11
N ARG A 104 -5.59 37.11 8.07
CA ARG A 104 -6.56 37.78 8.94
C ARG A 104 -7.63 38.55 8.15
N GLU A 105 -7.24 39.18 7.04
CA GLU A 105 -8.15 39.95 6.21
C GLU A 105 -8.96 39.06 5.28
N SER A 106 -10.09 39.56 4.78
CA SER A 106 -10.89 38.91 3.73
C SER A 106 -10.47 39.47 2.37
N ALA A 107 -9.61 38.74 1.65
CA ALA A 107 -9.23 39.09 0.29
C ALA A 107 -10.41 38.93 -0.69
N TRP A 108 -10.47 39.77 -1.72
CA TRP A 108 -11.54 39.77 -2.70
C TRP A 108 -11.15 38.97 -3.96
N HIS A 109 -11.26 37.64 -3.89
CA HIS A 109 -10.80 36.73 -4.95
C HIS A 109 -11.87 35.80 -5.55
N ALA A 110 -12.88 35.37 -4.77
CA ALA A 110 -13.82 34.32 -5.19
C ALA A 110 -15.28 34.57 -4.76
N GLY A 111 -15.64 35.83 -4.48
CA GLY A 111 -17.02 36.22 -4.17
C GLY A 111 -17.47 35.67 -2.81
N ASP A 112 -18.52 34.85 -2.81
CA ASP A 112 -19.23 34.43 -1.58
C ASP A 112 -18.37 33.65 -0.58
N ILE A 113 -17.18 33.17 -0.98
CA ILE A 113 -16.29 32.40 -0.11
C ILE A 113 -15.15 33.22 0.51
N ASN A 114 -15.00 34.49 0.15
CA ASN A 114 -13.89 35.34 0.61
C ASN A 114 -13.71 35.28 2.14
N ASP A 115 -14.82 35.37 2.88
CA ASP A 115 -14.84 35.47 4.34
C ASP A 115 -14.41 34.22 5.10
N PHE A 116 -14.30 33.07 4.45
CA PHE A 116 -13.86 31.80 5.07
C PHE A 116 -12.83 31.04 4.23
N SER A 117 -12.23 31.69 3.24
CA SER A 117 -11.20 31.09 2.38
C SER A 117 -9.93 31.93 2.27
N VAL A 118 -8.84 31.23 1.91
CA VAL A 118 -7.55 31.81 1.53
C VAL A 118 -7.38 31.70 0.01
N GLY A 119 -7.43 32.81 -0.72
CA GLY A 119 -7.05 32.88 -2.13
C GLY A 119 -5.55 32.74 -2.38
N ILE A 120 -5.18 31.83 -3.30
CA ILE A 120 -3.80 31.59 -3.77
C ILE A 120 -3.77 31.63 -5.30
N ASP A 121 -2.99 32.54 -5.88
CA ASP A 121 -2.75 32.64 -7.32
C ASP A 121 -1.44 31.96 -7.70
N LEU A 122 -1.49 31.00 -8.62
CA LEU A 122 -0.31 30.35 -9.18
C LEU A 122 0.07 31.04 -10.50
N ASN A 123 1.34 31.40 -10.68
CA ASN A 123 1.79 31.98 -11.94
C ASN A 123 1.58 30.99 -13.10
N CYS A 124 0.66 31.34 -14.01
CA CYS A 124 0.31 30.57 -15.20
C CYS A 124 -0.40 31.47 -16.21
N MET A 125 0.26 31.73 -17.35
CA MET A 125 -0.36 32.39 -18.50
C MET A 125 -1.44 31.47 -19.09
N ALA A 126 -2.71 31.90 -19.03
CA ALA A 126 -3.86 31.10 -19.46
C ALA A 126 -4.49 31.58 -20.78
N ASN A 127 -3.99 32.66 -21.38
CA ASN A 127 -4.48 33.14 -22.68
C ASN A 127 -3.91 32.28 -23.82
N TYR A 128 -4.76 31.44 -24.41
CA TYR A 128 -4.38 30.48 -25.44
C TYR A 128 -3.82 31.11 -26.72
N GLU A 129 -4.36 32.24 -27.17
CA GLU A 129 -3.88 32.95 -28.36
C GLU A 129 -2.44 33.45 -28.12
N ILE A 130 -2.18 34.09 -26.97
CA ILE A 130 -0.84 34.55 -26.59
C ILE A 130 0.17 33.40 -26.55
N LEU A 131 -0.24 32.25 -26.02
CA LEU A 131 0.60 31.07 -25.90
C LEU A 131 0.95 30.47 -27.27
N THR A 132 -0.01 30.41 -28.20
CA THR A 132 0.15 29.69 -29.46
C THR A 132 0.76 30.52 -30.58
N GLU A 133 0.46 31.82 -30.64
CA GLU A 133 0.89 32.69 -31.73
C GLU A 133 2.34 33.17 -31.57
N SER A 134 2.80 33.38 -30.34
CA SER A 134 4.14 33.92 -30.06
C SER A 134 5.20 32.85 -29.78
N GLU A 135 6.45 33.07 -30.22
CA GLU A 135 7.58 32.18 -29.88
C GLU A 135 7.81 32.14 -28.36
N LYS A 136 7.69 33.30 -27.70
CA LYS A 136 7.75 33.41 -26.24
C LYS A 136 6.70 32.51 -25.57
N GLY A 137 5.46 32.55 -26.05
CA GLY A 137 4.35 31.72 -25.57
C GLY A 137 4.62 30.22 -25.73
N ARG A 138 5.09 29.79 -26.91
CA ARG A 138 5.45 28.39 -27.16
C ARG A 138 6.57 27.89 -26.26
N ARG A 139 7.61 28.72 -26.03
CA ARG A 139 8.71 28.41 -25.09
C ARG A 139 8.23 28.33 -23.65
N TYR A 140 7.33 29.24 -23.26
CA TYR A 140 6.71 29.24 -21.92
C TYR A 140 5.87 27.98 -21.67
N ALA A 141 5.06 27.56 -22.65
CA ALA A 141 4.29 26.32 -22.57
C ALA A 141 5.22 25.10 -22.46
N ALA A 142 6.28 25.05 -23.27
CA ALA A 142 7.25 23.95 -23.24
C ALA A 142 7.95 23.82 -21.87
N SER A 143 8.30 24.93 -21.20
CA SER A 143 8.91 24.88 -19.87
C SER A 143 7.95 24.42 -18.76
N ARG A 144 6.68 24.18 -19.10
CA ARG A 144 5.59 23.79 -18.20
C ARG A 144 4.92 22.47 -18.64
N GLY A 145 5.62 21.67 -19.44
CA GLY A 145 5.14 20.37 -19.90
C GLY A 145 4.23 20.40 -21.13
N GLY A 146 4.05 21.57 -21.74
CA GLY A 146 3.25 21.74 -22.96
C GLY A 146 1.82 22.20 -22.70
N TYR A 147 0.93 21.84 -23.62
CA TYR A 147 -0.50 22.18 -23.59
C TYR A 147 -1.32 21.00 -23.09
N PHE A 148 -2.30 21.31 -22.24
CA PHE A 148 -3.23 20.37 -21.65
C PHE A 148 -4.64 20.81 -22.00
N THR A 149 -5.44 19.89 -22.53
CA THR A 149 -6.84 20.13 -22.90
C THR A 149 -7.74 19.24 -22.07
N GLY A 150 -8.83 19.80 -21.55
CA GLY A 150 -9.81 19.05 -20.76
C GLY A 150 -11.14 19.77 -20.67
N THR A 151 -12.19 19.03 -20.29
CA THR A 151 -13.53 19.59 -20.09
C THR A 151 -13.64 20.20 -18.69
N ILE A 152 -13.85 21.52 -18.61
CA ILE A 152 -14.10 22.24 -17.35
C ILE A 152 -15.40 23.03 -17.48
N ASN A 153 -16.32 22.87 -16.52
CA ASN A 153 -17.65 23.49 -16.53
C ASN A 153 -18.44 23.22 -17.84
N GLY A 154 -18.23 22.06 -18.45
CA GLY A 154 -18.87 21.65 -19.70
C GLY A 154 -18.26 22.24 -20.97
N ALA A 155 -17.22 23.08 -20.86
CA ALA A 155 -16.48 23.61 -21.99
C ALA A 155 -15.13 22.90 -22.15
N GLU A 156 -14.67 22.72 -23.39
CA GLU A 156 -13.29 22.31 -23.65
C GLU A 156 -12.35 23.50 -23.43
N VAL A 157 -11.40 23.34 -22.52
CA VAL A 157 -10.44 24.38 -22.13
C VAL A 157 -9.04 23.85 -22.38
N THR A 158 -8.18 24.70 -22.94
CA THR A 158 -6.75 24.40 -23.14
C THR A 158 -5.90 25.39 -22.35
N GLY A 159 -4.87 24.88 -21.67
CA GLY A 159 -3.94 25.69 -20.87
C GLY A 159 -2.56 25.04 -20.76
N THR A 160 -1.64 25.68 -20.04
CA THR A 160 -0.30 25.12 -19.76
C THR A 160 -0.26 24.47 -18.38
N GLY A 161 0.81 23.72 -18.11
CA GLY A 161 1.06 23.14 -16.79
C GLY A 161 1.74 24.10 -15.80
N TYR A 162 2.16 23.53 -14.68
CA TYR A 162 2.85 24.24 -13.60
C TYR A 162 4.22 23.62 -13.35
N THR A 163 5.14 24.40 -12.80
CA THR A 163 6.49 23.92 -12.52
C THR A 163 6.54 23.09 -11.24
N GLU A 164 7.60 22.31 -11.10
CA GLU A 164 7.91 21.55 -9.89
C GLU A 164 7.93 22.40 -8.63
N ALA A 165 8.66 23.51 -8.70
CA ALA A 165 8.83 24.44 -7.59
C ALA A 165 7.49 25.04 -7.14
N GLN A 166 6.53 25.23 -8.06
CA GLN A 166 5.17 25.68 -7.71
C GLN A 166 4.42 24.62 -6.88
N TYR A 167 4.42 23.36 -7.31
CA TYR A 167 3.76 22.28 -6.57
C TYR A 167 4.39 22.07 -5.19
N GLU A 168 5.71 22.08 -5.14
CA GLU A 168 6.51 22.00 -3.93
C GLU A 168 6.16 23.07 -2.90
N SER A 169 6.06 24.34 -3.35
CA SER A 169 5.67 25.46 -2.50
C SER A 169 4.20 25.41 -2.11
N LEU A 170 3.31 25.03 -3.04
CA LEU A 170 1.88 24.88 -2.75
C LEU A 170 1.63 23.80 -1.68
N VAL A 171 2.31 22.65 -1.77
CA VAL A 171 2.24 21.58 -0.78
C VAL A 171 2.74 22.07 0.58
N ALA A 172 3.85 22.81 0.63
CA ALA A 172 4.38 23.37 1.86
C ALA A 172 3.40 24.35 2.52
N VAL A 173 2.83 25.27 1.73
CA VAL A 173 1.81 26.22 2.19
C VAL A 173 0.60 25.49 2.74
N ILE A 174 0.01 24.55 1.99
CA ILE A 174 -1.20 23.83 2.44
C ILE A 174 -0.91 23.05 3.73
N LYS A 175 0.24 22.38 3.86
CA LYS A 175 0.63 21.68 5.10
C LYS A 175 0.79 22.62 6.28
N ALA A 176 1.40 23.79 6.07
CA ALA A 176 1.58 24.77 7.12
C ALA A 176 0.24 25.36 7.58
N LEU A 177 -0.61 25.76 6.64
CA LEU A 177 -1.94 26.29 6.93
C LEU A 177 -2.82 25.25 7.65
N ALA A 178 -2.73 23.97 7.31
CA ALA A 178 -3.49 22.93 8.00
C ALA A 178 -3.11 22.75 9.48
N LYS A 179 -1.92 23.17 9.91
CA LYS A 179 -1.53 23.18 11.33
C LYS A 179 -2.28 24.25 12.13
N VAL A 180 -2.63 25.35 11.48
CA VAL A 180 -3.22 26.55 12.12
C VAL A 180 -4.70 26.74 11.78
N LEU A 181 -5.20 26.06 10.75
CA LEU A 181 -6.60 26.05 10.33
C LEU A 181 -7.18 24.64 10.55
N PRO A 182 -7.58 24.26 11.77
CA PRO A 182 -8.00 22.90 12.10
C PRO A 182 -9.26 22.44 11.34
N LYS A 183 -10.02 23.39 10.79
CA LYS A 183 -11.21 23.13 9.97
C LYS A 183 -10.90 22.90 8.49
N LEU A 184 -9.67 23.19 8.03
CA LEU A 184 -9.20 22.96 6.66
C LEU A 184 -8.90 21.47 6.46
N ARG A 185 -9.57 20.83 5.50
CA ARG A 185 -9.22 19.46 5.11
C ARG A 185 -8.18 19.45 3.99
N LEU A 186 -7.32 18.44 3.98
CA LEU A 186 -6.25 18.30 2.98
C LEU A 186 -6.74 17.64 1.69
N PHE A 187 -7.89 18.08 1.18
CA PHE A 187 -8.58 17.54 0.02
C PHE A 187 -9.20 18.63 -0.85
N PRO A 188 -9.21 18.47 -2.18
CA PRO A 188 -10.01 19.31 -3.07
C PRO A 188 -11.47 18.87 -3.12
N PRO A 189 -12.33 19.63 -3.84
CA PRO A 189 -13.61 19.12 -4.26
C PRO A 189 -13.42 18.14 -5.39
N LEU A 190 -14.37 17.27 -5.38
CA LEU A 190 -14.08 15.90 -5.58
C LEU A 190 -15.53 15.36 -5.92
N ASP A 191 -15.77 14.52 -6.96
CA ASP A 191 -17.02 13.74 -7.20
C ASP A 191 -17.08 12.31 -6.61
N ALA A 192 -18.25 11.68 -6.53
CA ALA A 192 -18.35 10.33 -5.93
C ALA A 192 -17.37 9.30 -6.53
N SER A 193 -16.95 9.53 -7.79
CA SER A 193 -15.91 8.73 -8.39
C SER A 193 -14.60 9.05 -7.77
N GLY A 194 -14.21 10.29 -7.96
CA GLY A 194 -13.48 11.25 -7.18
C GLY A 194 -12.20 11.78 -7.76
N ASP A 195 -12.25 11.73 -9.06
CA ASP A 195 -11.63 12.73 -9.83
C ASP A 195 -12.09 14.08 -9.29
N VAL A 196 -11.16 15.01 -9.36
CA VAL A 196 -11.45 16.38 -8.99
C VAL A 196 -12.59 16.85 -9.87
N ILE A 197 -13.63 17.40 -9.25
CA ILE A 197 -14.79 17.86 -10.00
C ILE A 197 -14.34 18.98 -10.93
N GLN A 198 -14.29 18.72 -12.22
CA GLN A 198 -13.94 19.74 -13.20
C GLN A 198 -15.11 20.69 -13.50
N ARG A 199 -15.93 21.03 -12.50
CA ARG A 199 -17.10 21.91 -12.62
C ARG A 199 -17.46 22.55 -11.28
N LYS A 200 -18.36 23.54 -11.33
CA LYS A 200 -18.98 24.14 -10.15
C LYS A 200 -19.66 23.07 -9.31
N ILE A 201 -19.38 23.09 -8.00
CA ILE A 201 -20.03 22.23 -7.02
C ILE A 201 -21.20 22.98 -6.38
N VAL A 202 -22.26 22.27 -6.01
CA VAL A 202 -23.50 22.90 -5.51
C VAL A 202 -23.26 23.59 -4.17
N ASN A 203 -22.66 22.87 -3.22
CA ASN A 203 -22.45 23.33 -1.84
C ASN A 203 -21.03 23.86 -1.62
N TYR A 204 -20.52 24.67 -2.56
CA TYR A 204 -19.15 25.17 -2.54
C TYR A 204 -18.84 25.96 -1.28
N ALA A 205 -19.77 26.78 -0.77
CA ALA A 205 -19.56 27.58 0.42
C ALA A 205 -19.33 26.76 1.70
N SER A 206 -19.92 25.57 1.81
CA SER A 206 -19.77 24.69 2.98
C SER A 206 -18.64 23.68 2.86
N PHE A 207 -18.01 23.57 1.68
CA PHE A 207 -16.91 22.64 1.46
C PHE A 207 -15.74 22.97 2.40
N ARG A 208 -14.99 21.98 2.88
CA ARG A 208 -13.82 22.22 3.73
C ARG A 208 -12.62 21.60 3.05
N GLY A 209 -11.65 22.42 2.65
CA GLY A 209 -10.44 21.99 1.96
C GLY A 209 -9.97 22.97 0.88
N PHE A 210 -9.19 22.49 -0.09
CA PHE A 210 -8.59 23.36 -1.11
C PHE A 210 -9.24 23.19 -2.48
N LEU A 211 -9.96 24.19 -2.97
CA LEU A 211 -10.69 24.13 -4.23
C LEU A 211 -10.08 25.03 -5.28
N GLY A 212 -10.34 24.74 -6.55
CA GLY A 212 -10.14 25.70 -7.65
C GLY A 212 -11.34 26.62 -7.81
N HIS A 213 -11.13 27.82 -8.33
CA HIS A 213 -12.22 28.77 -8.63
C HIS A 213 -13.31 28.18 -9.55
N LEU A 214 -12.93 27.25 -10.43
CA LEU A 214 -13.85 26.45 -11.25
C LEU A 214 -14.96 25.77 -10.44
N HIS A 215 -14.70 25.44 -9.17
CA HIS A 215 -15.67 24.80 -8.27
C HIS A 215 -16.65 25.79 -7.67
N VAL A 216 -16.34 27.08 -7.68
CA VAL A 216 -17.15 28.16 -7.09
C VAL A 216 -18.08 28.77 -8.14
N LEU A 217 -17.55 29.02 -9.34
CA LEU A 217 -18.26 29.71 -10.42
C LEU A 217 -18.21 28.92 -11.72
N ALA A 218 -19.36 28.75 -12.37
CA ALA A 218 -19.48 27.99 -13.61
C ALA A 218 -18.81 28.67 -14.83
N LYS A 219 -18.50 29.97 -14.73
CA LYS A 219 -17.81 30.75 -15.77
C LYS A 219 -16.30 30.85 -15.54
N LYS A 220 -15.77 30.02 -14.64
CA LYS A 220 -14.35 30.00 -14.25
C LYS A 220 -13.75 28.66 -14.60
N TRP A 221 -12.45 28.67 -14.89
CA TRP A 221 -11.72 27.51 -15.39
C TRP A 221 -10.48 27.22 -14.56
N ASP A 222 -10.07 28.16 -13.72
CA ASP A 222 -8.88 28.14 -12.90
C ASP A 222 -8.97 27.11 -11.75
N PRO A 223 -7.86 26.37 -11.47
CA PRO A 223 -6.49 26.54 -11.99
C PRO A 223 -6.23 25.95 -13.40
N GLY A 224 -7.25 25.45 -14.10
CA GLY A 224 -7.13 25.04 -15.49
C GLY A 224 -6.73 23.58 -15.69
N PRO A 225 -6.75 23.11 -16.95
CA PRO A 225 -6.58 21.70 -17.32
C PRO A 225 -5.16 21.17 -17.10
N GLY A 226 -4.14 22.04 -17.04
CA GLY A 226 -2.75 21.66 -16.78
C GLY A 226 -2.37 21.58 -15.30
N PHE A 227 -3.30 21.81 -14.37
CA PHE A 227 -3.04 21.69 -12.95
C PHE A 227 -3.13 20.23 -12.48
N ASP A 228 -2.02 19.70 -11.99
CA ASP A 228 -1.90 18.34 -11.48
C ASP A 228 -2.31 18.28 -10.00
N TRP A 229 -3.62 18.15 -9.79
CA TRP A 229 -4.20 17.93 -8.47
C TRP A 229 -3.58 16.73 -7.75
N ARG A 230 -3.23 15.67 -8.49
CA ARG A 230 -2.72 14.41 -7.96
C ARG A 230 -1.34 14.62 -7.36
N ARG A 231 -0.51 15.45 -7.98
CA ARG A 231 0.80 15.86 -7.45
C ARG A 231 0.71 16.56 -6.11
N VAL A 232 -0.26 17.45 -5.93
CA VAL A 232 -0.52 18.10 -4.64
C VAL A 232 -0.95 17.06 -3.62
N MET A 233 -1.89 16.17 -3.97
CA MET A 233 -2.33 15.10 -3.08
C MET A 233 -1.16 14.19 -2.62
N ILE A 234 -0.24 13.86 -3.51
CA ILE A 234 0.98 13.09 -3.19
C ILE A 234 1.83 13.82 -2.16
N GLY A 235 2.11 15.10 -2.43
CA GLY A 235 2.91 15.91 -1.54
C GLY A 235 2.29 16.02 -0.14
N LEU A 236 0.97 16.09 -0.04
CA LEU A 236 0.24 16.21 1.24
C LEU A 236 0.26 14.92 2.07
N HIS A 237 0.10 13.74 1.46
CA HIS A 237 -0.27 12.49 2.17
C HIS A 237 0.78 11.36 2.14
N GLY A 238 2.06 11.69 1.90
CA GLY A 238 3.16 10.80 1.47
C GLY A 238 3.53 9.46 2.18
N ASN A 239 2.67 8.79 2.96
CA ASN A 239 2.94 7.44 3.52
C ASN A 239 1.93 6.40 2.99
N ARG A 240 2.03 6.08 1.69
CA ARG A 240 1.16 5.09 1.02
C ARG A 240 1.76 3.69 1.05
N ASN A 241 0.86 2.70 1.03
CA ASN A 241 1.22 1.29 1.01
C ASN A 241 2.16 0.94 -0.16
N ARG A 242 2.94 -0.12 0.04
CA ARG A 242 3.94 -0.63 -0.89
C ARG A 242 3.80 -2.14 -1.00
N PHE A 243 4.22 -2.67 -2.14
CA PHE A 243 4.63 -4.07 -2.19
C PHE A 243 6.02 -4.23 -1.57
N PRO A 244 6.34 -5.43 -1.06
CA PRO A 244 7.55 -5.68 -0.30
C PRO A 244 8.83 -5.60 -1.14
N VAL A 245 8.71 -5.80 -2.46
CA VAL A 245 9.80 -5.73 -3.44
C VAL A 245 9.35 -4.98 -4.69
N GLU A 246 10.29 -4.68 -5.58
CA GLU A 246 10.02 -4.08 -6.90
C GLU A 246 10.16 -5.15 -7.98
N LEU A 247 9.20 -5.24 -8.90
CA LEU A 247 9.28 -6.15 -10.03
C LEU A 247 9.73 -5.38 -11.30
N PRO A 248 10.51 -5.99 -12.20
CA PRO A 248 10.95 -5.34 -13.43
C PRO A 248 9.77 -4.84 -14.28
N GLY A 249 9.82 -3.59 -14.72
CA GLY A 249 8.76 -2.99 -15.55
C GLY A 249 7.46 -2.65 -14.81
N VAL A 250 7.42 -2.87 -13.50
CA VAL A 250 6.21 -2.71 -12.68
C VAL A 250 6.27 -1.41 -11.87
N LYS A 251 5.22 -0.59 -11.96
CA LYS A 251 5.14 0.69 -11.22
C LYS A 251 5.04 0.44 -9.72
N SER A 252 5.65 1.32 -8.92
CA SER A 252 5.50 1.21 -7.45
C SER A 252 4.07 1.54 -7.00
N LEU A 253 3.53 0.76 -6.06
CA LEU A 253 2.18 0.92 -5.50
C LEU A 253 1.90 2.34 -4.97
N ALA A 254 2.88 3.00 -4.33
CA ALA A 254 2.66 4.37 -3.84
C ALA A 254 2.54 5.43 -4.95
N LYS A 255 2.92 5.10 -6.19
CA LYS A 255 2.71 5.94 -7.38
C LYS A 255 1.40 5.59 -8.10
N VAL A 256 0.73 4.52 -7.67
CA VAL A 256 -0.55 4.08 -8.20
C VAL A 256 -1.65 4.63 -7.31
N PHE A 257 -2.67 5.16 -7.96
CA PHE A 257 -3.82 5.63 -7.23
C PHE A 257 -4.99 4.68 -7.57
N SER A 258 -5.31 4.39 -8.85
CA SER A 258 -6.62 3.75 -9.14
C SER A 258 -6.76 2.31 -8.75
N ALA A 259 -7.99 1.90 -8.43
CA ALA A 259 -8.32 0.52 -8.16
C ALA A 259 -7.97 -0.36 -9.37
N ALA A 260 -8.27 0.09 -10.59
CA ALA A 260 -7.89 -0.61 -11.82
C ALA A 260 -6.37 -0.73 -12.01
N GLU A 261 -5.62 0.36 -11.83
CA GLU A 261 -4.15 0.32 -11.90
C GLU A 261 -3.56 -0.52 -10.75
N THR A 262 -4.18 -0.50 -9.57
CA THR A 262 -3.78 -1.32 -8.42
C THR A 262 -4.01 -2.79 -8.70
N GLN A 263 -5.11 -3.15 -9.34
CA GLN A 263 -5.40 -4.52 -9.74
C GLN A 263 -4.43 -5.01 -10.82
N GLN A 264 -4.12 -4.19 -11.83
CA GLN A 264 -3.11 -4.53 -12.85
C GLN A 264 -1.73 -4.75 -12.20
N LEU A 265 -1.39 -3.91 -11.23
CA LEU A 265 -0.17 -4.04 -10.47
C LEU A 265 -0.17 -5.31 -9.59
N ALA A 266 -1.26 -5.59 -8.89
CA ALA A 266 -1.44 -6.79 -8.09
C ALA A 266 -1.31 -8.05 -8.95
N GLU A 267 -1.84 -8.04 -10.18
CA GLU A 267 -1.72 -9.16 -11.13
C GLU A 267 -0.27 -9.51 -11.44
N ALA A 268 0.61 -8.51 -11.59
CA ALA A 268 2.04 -8.78 -11.79
C ALA A 268 2.67 -9.50 -10.59
N PHE A 269 2.21 -9.22 -9.36
CA PHE A 269 2.67 -9.91 -8.16
C PHE A 269 2.05 -11.30 -8.00
N TYR A 270 0.77 -11.49 -8.37
CA TYR A 270 0.16 -12.82 -8.43
C TYR A 270 0.93 -13.70 -9.43
N ILE A 271 1.15 -13.21 -10.65
CA ILE A 271 1.93 -13.92 -11.68
C ILE A 271 3.35 -14.24 -11.19
N ASN A 272 4.01 -13.32 -10.50
CA ASN A 272 5.34 -13.56 -9.94
C ASN A 272 5.37 -14.70 -8.92
N ASN A 273 4.36 -14.82 -8.06
CA ASN A 273 4.23 -15.92 -7.11
C ASN A 273 3.80 -17.22 -7.80
N GLU A 274 2.75 -17.16 -8.62
CA GLU A 274 2.09 -18.31 -9.25
C GLU A 274 3.00 -19.00 -10.29
N LEU A 275 3.80 -18.26 -11.06
CA LEU A 275 4.83 -18.82 -11.94
C LEU A 275 6.11 -19.24 -11.19
N GLY A 276 6.17 -18.99 -9.88
CA GLY A 276 7.22 -19.46 -9.00
C GLY A 276 7.19 -20.98 -8.81
N TYR A 277 8.23 -21.49 -8.13
CA TYR A 277 8.39 -22.92 -7.90
C TYR A 277 7.45 -23.49 -6.83
N SER A 278 7.16 -22.73 -5.77
CA SER A 278 6.33 -23.15 -4.62
C SER A 278 5.97 -21.92 -3.76
N GLY A 279 5.24 -22.14 -2.66
CA GLY A 279 4.88 -21.10 -1.67
C GLY A 279 3.67 -20.28 -2.12
N TYR A 280 2.61 -20.95 -2.55
CA TYR A 280 1.32 -20.34 -2.87
C TYR A 280 0.51 -20.14 -1.58
N TYR A 281 -0.49 -19.28 -1.61
CA TYR A 281 -1.39 -19.12 -0.47
C TYR A 281 -2.71 -19.87 -0.73
N PRO A 282 -3.22 -20.70 0.21
CA PRO A 282 -2.66 -21.07 1.51
C PRO A 282 -1.92 -22.43 1.51
N ILE A 283 -1.30 -22.82 0.38
CA ILE A 283 -0.76 -24.17 0.17
C ILE A 283 0.59 -24.17 -0.56
N THR A 284 1.49 -25.06 -0.20
CA THR A 284 2.75 -25.29 -0.92
C THR A 284 2.59 -26.31 -2.06
N ARG A 285 3.64 -26.43 -2.88
CA ARG A 285 3.77 -27.52 -3.86
C ARG A 285 3.78 -28.92 -3.23
N SER A 286 4.13 -29.05 -1.96
CA SER A 286 4.06 -30.32 -1.22
C SER A 286 2.67 -30.55 -0.61
N GLN A 287 1.65 -29.84 -1.06
CA GLN A 287 0.29 -29.94 -0.54
C GLN A 287 0.17 -29.54 0.96
N SER A 288 1.24 -29.00 1.54
CA SER A 288 1.29 -28.58 2.95
C SER A 288 0.71 -27.18 3.12
N TRP A 289 0.33 -26.83 4.35
CA TRP A 289 -0.10 -25.47 4.69
C TRP A 289 0.98 -24.43 4.36
N HIS A 290 0.55 -23.21 4.01
CA HIS A 290 1.43 -22.06 3.82
C HIS A 290 0.68 -20.76 4.10
N SER A 291 1.10 -20.02 5.14
CA SER A 291 0.36 -18.84 5.64
C SER A 291 0.55 -17.59 4.76
N GLY A 292 1.57 -17.59 3.90
CA GLY A 292 2.00 -16.44 3.11
C GLY A 292 2.18 -16.74 1.62
N VAL A 293 3.03 -15.96 0.97
CA VAL A 293 3.44 -16.15 -0.44
C VAL A 293 4.94 -15.94 -0.61
N HIS A 294 5.53 -16.62 -1.59
CA HIS A 294 6.90 -16.35 -2.03
C HIS A 294 6.93 -15.39 -3.22
N PHE A 295 7.70 -14.31 -3.11
CA PHE A 295 8.00 -13.44 -4.24
C PHE A 295 9.41 -13.69 -4.77
N ASN A 296 9.50 -13.99 -6.06
CA ASN A 296 10.75 -14.14 -6.77
C ASN A 296 11.32 -12.75 -7.05
N ALA A 297 12.47 -12.45 -6.45
CA ALA A 297 13.12 -11.15 -6.50
C ALA A 297 14.65 -11.34 -6.46
N SER A 298 15.41 -10.39 -7.00
CA SER A 298 16.87 -10.57 -7.07
C SER A 298 17.51 -10.49 -5.69
N ARG A 299 18.46 -11.38 -5.40
CA ARG A 299 19.21 -11.35 -4.13
C ARG A 299 19.80 -9.97 -3.86
N GLY A 300 19.70 -9.52 -2.62
CA GLY A 300 20.20 -8.20 -2.22
C GLY A 300 19.32 -7.02 -2.66
N GLN A 301 18.19 -7.26 -3.34
CA GLN A 301 17.20 -6.22 -3.57
C GLN A 301 16.60 -5.75 -2.23
N PRO A 302 16.34 -4.44 -2.04
CA PRO A 302 15.70 -3.94 -0.83
C PRO A 302 14.29 -4.51 -0.63
N VAL A 303 14.03 -5.00 0.59
CA VAL A 303 12.70 -5.37 1.07
C VAL A 303 12.14 -4.20 1.86
N ARG A 304 10.89 -3.84 1.58
CA ARG A 304 10.24 -2.62 2.11
C ARG A 304 9.02 -2.95 2.96
N ALA A 305 8.81 -2.16 4.01
CA ALA A 305 7.58 -2.24 4.79
C ALA A 305 6.37 -1.91 3.91
N MET A 306 5.36 -2.78 3.93
CA MET A 306 4.18 -2.67 3.06
C MET A 306 3.24 -1.56 3.52
N ALA A 307 3.20 -1.24 4.81
CA ALA A 307 2.39 -0.18 5.39
C ALA A 307 3.15 0.46 6.56
N ARG A 308 2.68 1.63 7.00
CA ARG A 308 3.21 2.24 8.24
C ARG A 308 2.90 1.32 9.41
N GLY A 309 3.78 1.25 10.38
CA GLY A 309 3.55 0.42 11.55
C GLY A 309 4.68 0.54 12.56
N THR A 310 4.83 -0.50 13.35
CA THR A 310 5.89 -0.61 14.34
C THR A 310 6.52 -1.99 14.23
N ILE A 311 7.82 -2.03 13.98
CA ILE A 311 8.60 -3.27 14.05
C ILE A 311 8.58 -3.72 15.50
N VAL A 312 8.04 -4.93 15.72
CA VAL A 312 7.85 -5.51 17.06
C VAL A 312 8.81 -6.67 17.34
N ALA A 313 9.29 -7.35 16.30
CA ALA A 313 10.30 -8.39 16.42
C ALA A 313 11.15 -8.46 15.15
N VAL A 314 12.44 -8.76 15.31
CA VAL A 314 13.36 -8.99 14.18
C VAL A 314 14.30 -10.13 14.49
N ARG A 315 14.85 -10.74 13.44
CA ARG A 315 15.96 -11.68 13.54
C ARG A 315 16.94 -11.47 12.41
N ASN A 316 18.22 -11.52 12.76
CA ASN A 316 19.34 -11.50 11.81
C ASN A 316 20.27 -12.65 12.14
N ALA A 317 20.27 -13.70 11.32
CA ALA A 317 21.09 -14.89 11.56
C ALA A 317 21.67 -15.42 10.23
N PRO A 318 22.83 -16.09 10.26
CA PRO A 318 23.42 -16.72 9.08
C PRO A 318 22.49 -17.73 8.40
N ASP A 319 22.73 -17.98 7.12
CA ASP A 319 21.98 -18.96 6.34
C ASP A 319 22.12 -20.38 6.94
N VAL A 320 21.00 -21.11 6.95
CA VAL A 320 20.93 -22.53 7.31
C VAL A 320 20.68 -23.37 6.05
N GLU A 321 20.53 -24.69 6.20
CA GLU A 321 20.34 -25.63 5.08
C GLU A 321 19.17 -25.22 4.15
N LEU A 322 18.05 -24.79 4.73
CA LEU A 322 16.87 -24.35 3.97
C LEU A 322 17.00 -22.91 3.42
N GLY A 323 18.01 -22.15 3.82
CA GLY A 323 18.23 -20.76 3.40
C GLY A 323 18.25 -19.76 4.55
N SER A 324 17.85 -18.51 4.29
CA SER A 324 17.99 -17.40 5.23
C SER A 324 16.91 -17.40 6.31
N PRO A 325 17.24 -17.54 7.62
CA PRO A 325 16.24 -17.55 8.71
C PRO A 325 15.92 -16.14 9.25
N GLY A 326 16.45 -15.08 8.64
CA GLY A 326 16.21 -13.70 9.05
C GLY A 326 14.78 -13.27 8.76
N PHE A 327 14.19 -12.49 9.67
CA PHE A 327 12.85 -11.94 9.50
C PHE A 327 12.66 -10.58 10.16
N VAL A 328 11.61 -9.87 9.72
CA VAL A 328 11.07 -8.67 10.37
C VAL A 328 9.57 -8.84 10.54
N LEU A 329 9.05 -8.57 11.73
CA LEU A 329 7.63 -8.54 12.04
C LEU A 329 7.19 -7.11 12.34
N VAL A 330 6.19 -6.63 11.60
CA VAL A 330 5.63 -5.29 11.76
C VAL A 330 4.19 -5.42 12.25
N ARG A 331 3.88 -4.76 13.37
CA ARG A 331 2.52 -4.56 13.88
C ARG A 331 1.93 -3.30 13.26
N HIS A 332 0.70 -3.40 12.82
CA HIS A 332 -0.08 -2.33 12.22
C HIS A 332 -1.40 -2.17 12.96
N THR A 333 -1.94 -0.96 12.90
CA THR A 333 -3.16 -0.61 13.60
C THR A 333 -4.11 0.10 12.66
N ILE A 334 -5.40 -0.23 12.76
CA ILE A 334 -6.48 0.32 11.93
C ILE A 334 -7.71 0.58 12.81
N ARG A 335 -8.47 1.66 12.55
CA ARG A 335 -9.65 1.99 13.39
C ARG A 335 -10.93 1.50 12.72
N ALA A 336 -11.72 0.68 13.40
CA ALA A 336 -12.91 0.01 12.86
C ALA A 336 -14.08 0.94 12.50
N SER A 337 -14.08 2.22 12.91
CA SER A 337 -14.98 3.21 12.26
C SER A 337 -14.68 3.41 10.78
N GLU A 338 -13.51 2.94 10.32
CA GLU A 338 -13.10 2.87 8.92
C GLU A 338 -13.60 1.57 8.23
N ILE A 339 -14.09 0.57 8.99
CA ILE A 339 -14.51 -0.78 8.53
C ILE A 339 -16.03 -0.91 8.37
N VAL A 340 -16.82 0.11 8.72
CA VAL A 340 -18.29 0.07 8.69
C VAL A 340 -18.87 1.13 7.74
N PRO A 341 -19.41 0.75 6.57
CA PRO A 341 -20.43 1.55 5.88
C PRO A 341 -21.70 1.54 6.75
N GLN A 342 -22.15 2.69 7.22
CA GLN A 342 -23.42 2.81 7.93
C GLN A 342 -24.58 2.65 6.95
N ASP A 343 -25.11 1.45 6.82
CA ASP A 343 -26.50 1.26 6.42
C ASP A 343 -27.39 1.34 7.66
N GLY A 344 -28.24 2.37 7.70
CA GLY A 344 -29.53 2.39 8.40
C GLY A 344 -29.57 2.09 9.89
N GLY A 345 -29.59 3.14 10.71
CA GLY A 345 -30.38 3.18 11.95
C GLY A 345 -29.99 2.19 13.06
N GLY A 346 -28.80 2.34 13.63
CA GLY A 346 -28.39 1.67 14.86
C GLY A 346 -27.47 2.58 15.69
N ASP A 347 -27.48 2.39 17.01
CA ASP A 347 -26.76 3.22 17.99
C ASP A 347 -25.29 3.53 17.62
N LYS A 348 -24.83 4.71 18.01
CA LYS A 348 -23.44 5.17 17.83
C LYS A 348 -22.47 4.24 18.58
N GLN A 349 -21.93 3.23 17.93
CA GLN A 349 -20.78 2.47 18.44
C GLN A 349 -19.49 3.29 18.30
N GLU A 350 -18.67 3.31 19.36
CA GLU A 350 -17.35 3.94 19.30
C GLU A 350 -16.38 3.15 18.40
N PRO A 351 -15.41 3.82 17.75
CA PRO A 351 -14.42 3.16 16.90
C PRO A 351 -13.60 2.11 17.67
N VAL A 352 -13.63 0.85 17.23
CA VAL A 352 -12.80 -0.23 17.80
C VAL A 352 -11.45 -0.27 17.07
N GLU A 353 -10.33 -0.21 17.77
CA GLU A 353 -9.01 -0.34 17.14
C GLU A 353 -8.70 -1.82 16.86
N LYS A 354 -8.42 -2.18 15.59
CA LYS A 354 -8.00 -3.53 15.19
C LYS A 354 -6.51 -3.56 14.86
N ILE A 355 -5.89 -4.71 15.10
CA ILE A 355 -4.45 -4.94 14.90
C ILE A 355 -4.26 -6.00 13.82
N TRP A 356 -3.29 -5.76 12.94
CA TRP A 356 -2.83 -6.75 11.97
C TRP A 356 -1.30 -6.67 11.84
N TYR A 357 -0.70 -7.68 11.21
CA TYR A 357 0.73 -7.86 11.14
C TYR A 357 1.16 -8.16 9.71
N SER A 358 2.36 -7.71 9.37
CA SER A 358 3.10 -8.20 8.21
C SER A 358 4.42 -8.81 8.66
N LEU A 359 4.68 -10.03 8.18
CA LEU A 359 5.89 -10.78 8.45
C LEU A 359 6.67 -10.93 7.14
N TYR A 360 7.96 -10.62 7.19
CA TYR A 360 8.89 -10.71 6.07
C TYR A 360 10.00 -11.66 6.44
N MET A 361 10.06 -12.83 5.80
CA MET A 361 11.08 -13.86 6.05
C MET A 361 11.96 -14.09 4.83
N HIS A 362 12.99 -14.91 5.02
CA HIS A 362 14.06 -15.14 4.05
C HIS A 362 14.85 -13.87 3.75
N LEU A 363 15.08 -13.06 4.79
CA LEU A 363 15.90 -11.86 4.70
C LEU A 363 17.38 -12.22 4.76
N ARG A 364 18.16 -11.64 3.84
CA ARG A 364 19.63 -11.78 3.77
C ARG A 364 20.27 -11.43 5.12
N PHE A 365 21.19 -12.28 5.56
CA PHE A 365 22.02 -12.02 6.74
C PHE A 365 22.87 -10.75 6.57
N LEU A 366 22.79 -9.86 7.57
CA LEU A 366 23.62 -8.66 7.68
C LEU A 366 24.78 -8.93 8.65
N SER A 367 25.97 -9.14 8.11
CA SER A 367 27.19 -9.35 8.89
C SER A 367 27.75 -8.03 9.48
N GLU A 368 28.72 -8.15 10.39
CA GLU A 368 29.48 -6.98 10.89
C GLU A 368 30.25 -6.24 9.78
N SER A 369 30.59 -6.93 8.68
CA SER A 369 31.25 -6.37 7.51
C SER A 369 30.30 -5.71 6.51
N THR A 370 28.98 -5.82 6.69
CA THR A 370 28.00 -5.19 5.79
C THR A 370 28.13 -3.65 5.87
N PRO A 371 28.26 -2.92 4.76
CA PRO A 371 28.38 -1.45 4.75
C PRO A 371 27.24 -0.76 5.50
N MET A 372 27.51 0.39 6.13
CA MET A 372 26.53 1.08 6.98
C MET A 372 25.32 1.57 6.18
N GLU A 373 25.54 2.03 4.95
CA GLU A 373 24.54 2.45 3.97
C GLU A 373 23.65 1.31 3.48
N GLU A 374 24.12 0.06 3.57
CA GLU A 374 23.37 -1.16 3.28
C GLU A 374 22.66 -1.72 4.52
N ARG A 375 22.70 -1.03 5.67
CA ARG A 375 21.98 -1.45 6.87
C ARG A 375 20.65 -0.70 6.99
N PRO A 376 19.52 -1.42 7.17
CA PRO A 376 18.22 -0.81 7.43
C PRO A 376 18.28 0.17 8.60
N LEU A 377 17.40 1.18 8.59
CA LEU A 377 17.39 2.22 9.62
C LEU A 377 17.22 1.64 11.03
N TRP A 378 16.29 0.68 11.20
CA TRP A 378 16.06 0.00 12.47
C TRP A 378 17.33 -0.69 13.00
N TYR A 379 18.13 -1.31 12.12
CA TYR A 379 19.38 -2.00 12.50
C TYR A 379 20.40 -0.99 13.03
N ARG A 380 20.55 0.14 12.34
CA ARG A 380 21.47 1.22 12.75
C ARG A 380 21.05 1.86 14.06
N GLN A 381 19.74 2.10 14.24
CA GLN A 381 19.19 2.67 15.47
C GLN A 381 19.37 1.74 16.66
N LEU A 382 19.14 0.43 16.47
CA LEU A 382 19.36 -0.55 17.54
C LEU A 382 20.84 -0.59 17.97
N GLY A 383 21.78 -0.58 17.01
CA GLY A 383 23.21 -0.55 17.31
C GLY A 383 23.68 0.75 17.98
N ALA A 384 23.13 1.90 17.59
CA ALA A 384 23.49 3.19 18.19
C ALA A 384 23.06 3.32 19.66
N ARG A 385 21.95 2.67 20.06
CA ARG A 385 21.50 2.65 21.46
C ARG A 385 22.48 1.92 22.38
N GLU A 386 23.25 0.95 21.88
CA GLU A 386 24.20 0.16 22.67
C GLU A 386 25.55 0.87 22.87
N VAL A 387 26.00 1.73 21.93
CA VAL A 387 27.26 2.50 22.10
C VAL A 387 27.22 3.45 23.32
N ASN A 388 26.01 3.83 23.77
CA ASN A 388 25.79 4.68 24.94
C ASN A 388 25.54 3.91 26.25
N ALA A 389 25.48 2.57 26.23
CA ALA A 389 25.35 1.73 27.42
C ALA A 389 26.70 1.05 27.71
N GLU A 390 27.18 1.10 28.95
CA GLU A 390 28.53 0.68 29.34
C GLU A 390 28.93 -0.72 28.84
N LYS A 391 30.17 -0.83 28.33
CA LYS A 391 30.79 -2.06 27.85
C LYS A 391 31.05 -3.04 29.00
N ILE A 392 30.13 -3.97 29.24
CA ILE A 392 30.41 -5.18 30.03
C ILE A 392 30.76 -6.30 29.04
N PHE A 393 32.03 -6.71 29.05
CA PHE A 393 32.52 -7.85 28.28
C PHE A 393 32.07 -9.14 28.96
N ILE A 394 31.27 -9.94 28.27
CA ILE A 394 30.98 -11.34 28.63
C ILE A 394 31.27 -12.13 27.36
N GLU A 395 32.00 -13.23 27.43
CA GLU A 395 32.33 -14.04 26.25
C GLU A 395 31.07 -14.55 25.53
N PRO A 396 31.10 -14.72 24.19
CA PRO A 396 30.00 -15.32 23.45
C PRO A 396 29.92 -16.82 23.77
N GLY A 397 29.07 -17.17 24.73
CA GLY A 397 28.64 -18.55 24.90
C GLY A 397 27.71 -18.95 23.76
N PHE A 398 28.24 -19.62 22.75
CA PHE A 398 27.44 -20.56 21.95
C PHE A 398 27.05 -21.71 22.90
N ALA A 399 25.95 -21.53 23.64
CA ALA A 399 25.39 -22.63 24.41
C ALA A 399 24.60 -23.53 23.44
N GLU A 400 25.32 -24.32 22.65
CA GLU A 400 24.84 -25.49 21.89
C GLU A 400 24.63 -26.71 22.81
N GLU A 401 24.07 -26.53 24.00
CA GLU A 401 23.90 -27.66 24.94
C GLU A 401 22.51 -28.29 24.94
N SER A 402 21.50 -27.70 24.28
CA SER A 402 20.11 -28.18 24.42
C SER A 402 19.52 -28.98 23.26
N GLY A 403 20.21 -29.16 22.12
CA GLY A 403 19.62 -29.81 20.93
C GLY A 403 18.45 -29.05 20.26
N ASP A 404 17.78 -28.17 21.01
CA ASP A 404 16.76 -27.25 20.54
C ASP A 404 17.36 -26.11 19.70
N ARG A 405 17.06 -26.13 18.39
CA ARG A 405 17.54 -25.15 17.40
C ARG A 405 16.60 -23.95 17.24
N ARG A 406 15.50 -23.89 18.01
CA ARG A 406 14.57 -22.75 18.01
C ARG A 406 15.24 -21.49 18.58
N PRO A 407 14.97 -20.30 18.03
CA PRO A 407 15.51 -19.06 18.57
C PRO A 407 15.01 -18.76 19.97
N ARG A 408 15.94 -18.35 20.81
CA ARG A 408 15.64 -17.63 22.05
C ARG A 408 15.32 -16.16 21.75
N THR A 409 14.57 -15.54 22.64
CA THR A 409 14.32 -14.10 22.59
C THR A 409 15.43 -13.30 23.26
N GLY A 410 15.53 -12.03 22.85
CA GLY A 410 16.39 -11.02 23.44
C GLY A 410 15.85 -9.63 23.16
N THR A 411 16.55 -8.60 23.62
CA THR A 411 16.12 -7.19 23.46
C THR A 411 17.26 -6.26 23.03
N THR A 412 18.49 -6.78 22.94
CA THR A 412 19.69 -5.98 22.70
C THR A 412 20.24 -6.17 21.29
N PHE A 413 21.10 -5.24 20.85
CA PHE A 413 21.84 -5.41 19.59
C PHE A 413 22.84 -6.58 19.66
N ARG A 414 23.37 -6.90 20.85
CA ARG A 414 24.13 -8.13 21.08
C ARG A 414 23.32 -9.39 20.85
N ASP A 415 22.08 -9.46 21.34
CA ASP A 415 21.17 -10.58 21.08
C ASP A 415 20.93 -10.76 19.57
N LEU A 416 20.77 -9.65 18.84
CA LEU A 416 20.63 -9.67 17.38
C LEU A 416 21.85 -10.33 16.70
N ARG A 417 23.06 -9.99 17.15
CA ARG A 417 24.31 -10.51 16.55
C ARG A 417 24.51 -12.01 16.75
N VAL A 418 23.95 -12.58 17.82
CA VAL A 418 24.00 -14.03 18.07
C VAL A 418 22.78 -14.75 17.50
N GLY A 419 21.98 -14.08 16.67
CA GLY A 419 20.87 -14.69 15.93
C GLY A 419 19.62 -14.96 16.78
N ARG A 420 19.45 -14.30 17.94
CA ARG A 420 18.20 -14.35 18.72
C ARG A 420 17.10 -13.51 18.06
N THR A 421 15.85 -13.81 18.39
CA THR A 421 14.70 -12.97 18.05
C THR A 421 14.68 -11.76 18.97
N VAL A 422 14.98 -10.58 18.43
CA VAL A 422 15.01 -9.33 19.20
C VAL A 422 13.66 -8.67 19.21
N LEU A 423 13.11 -8.50 20.41
CA LEU A 423 11.85 -7.80 20.67
C LEU A 423 12.12 -6.29 20.80
N MET A 424 11.36 -5.49 20.07
CA MET A 424 11.54 -4.03 20.05
C MET A 424 10.24 -3.30 19.75
N GLU A 425 10.28 -1.97 19.79
CA GLU A 425 9.20 -1.10 19.33
C GLU A 425 9.86 0.02 18.51
N GLN A 426 9.92 -0.19 17.19
CA GLN A 426 10.57 0.75 16.28
C GLN A 426 9.57 1.19 15.19
N PRO A 427 9.14 2.47 15.19
CA PRO A 427 8.30 2.99 14.12
C PRO A 427 8.96 2.77 12.75
N VAL A 428 8.13 2.40 11.77
CA VAL A 428 8.55 2.18 10.39
C VAL A 428 7.52 2.79 9.44
N GLU A 429 8.00 3.52 8.44
CA GLU A 429 7.14 4.10 7.41
C GLU A 429 6.92 3.16 6.23
N ALA A 430 5.77 3.31 5.57
CA ALA A 430 5.48 2.53 4.36
C ALA A 430 6.54 2.82 3.28
N GLY A 431 7.22 1.78 2.80
CA GLY A 431 8.30 1.87 1.82
C GLY A 431 9.70 2.02 2.38
N GLU A 432 9.83 2.18 3.69
CA GLU A 432 11.13 2.12 4.35
C GLU A 432 11.77 0.74 4.15
N VAL A 433 13.09 0.72 3.92
CA VAL A 433 13.84 -0.52 3.74
C VAL A 433 13.98 -1.20 5.10
N ILE A 434 13.46 -2.41 5.21
CA ILE A 434 13.46 -3.23 6.43
C ILE A 434 14.40 -4.44 6.32
N GLY A 435 14.86 -4.78 5.13
CA GLY A 435 15.78 -5.89 4.91
C GLY A 435 16.15 -6.01 3.44
N TYR A 436 16.72 -7.15 3.07
CA TYR A 436 17.11 -7.44 1.69
C TYR A 436 16.75 -8.88 1.34
N VAL A 437 16.43 -9.12 0.08
CA VAL A 437 16.08 -10.44 -0.44
C VAL A 437 17.23 -11.43 -0.17
N GLY A 438 16.90 -12.52 0.52
CA GLY A 438 17.78 -13.64 0.80
C GLY A 438 17.49 -14.83 -0.12
N ILE A 439 17.59 -16.03 0.43
CA ILE A 439 17.40 -17.28 -0.31
C ILE A 439 16.56 -18.27 0.50
N PHE A 440 15.85 -19.15 -0.20
CA PHE A 440 15.12 -20.27 0.41
C PHE A 440 14.94 -21.43 -0.56
N GLY A 441 14.96 -22.67 -0.06
CA GLY A 441 14.65 -23.90 -0.80
C GLY A 441 14.83 -25.16 0.05
N ASN A 442 14.29 -26.28 -0.40
CA ASN A 442 14.31 -27.55 0.35
C ASN A 442 15.68 -28.25 0.34
N SER A 443 16.62 -27.78 -0.47
CA SER A 443 17.99 -28.27 -0.60
C SER A 443 18.88 -27.17 -1.17
N PRO A 444 20.22 -27.24 -1.01
CA PRO A 444 21.14 -26.26 -1.61
C PRO A 444 20.94 -26.03 -3.11
N GLU A 445 20.55 -27.07 -3.87
CA GLU A 445 20.34 -27.01 -5.33
C GLU A 445 18.97 -26.42 -5.70
N SER A 446 18.00 -26.50 -4.79
CA SER A 446 16.65 -25.95 -4.98
C SER A 446 16.48 -24.55 -4.39
N GLN A 447 17.49 -24.01 -3.69
CA GLN A 447 17.48 -22.64 -3.20
C GLN A 447 17.29 -21.64 -4.35
N ARG A 448 16.43 -20.65 -4.13
CA ARG A 448 16.13 -19.55 -5.05
C ARG A 448 16.20 -18.23 -4.31
N ASP A 449 16.46 -17.16 -5.07
CA ASP A 449 16.38 -15.79 -4.58
C ASP A 449 14.89 -15.41 -4.43
N LEU A 450 14.44 -15.29 -3.19
CA LEU A 450 13.04 -14.99 -2.89
C LEU A 450 12.88 -14.40 -1.49
N ILE A 451 11.69 -13.86 -1.24
CA ILE A 451 11.22 -13.55 0.12
C ILE A 451 9.90 -14.24 0.38
N HIS A 452 9.68 -14.61 1.63
CA HIS A 452 8.36 -15.01 2.11
C HIS A 452 7.69 -13.81 2.77
N VAL A 453 6.43 -13.57 2.43
CA VAL A 453 5.62 -12.51 3.02
C VAL A 453 4.31 -13.09 3.49
N GLU A 454 3.95 -12.78 4.73
CA GLU A 454 2.71 -13.20 5.36
C GLU A 454 1.99 -11.97 5.93
N THR A 455 0.67 -11.98 5.85
CA THR A 455 -0.17 -10.97 6.51
C THR A 455 -1.28 -11.62 7.29
N PHE A 456 -1.44 -11.19 8.55
CA PHE A 456 -2.40 -11.82 9.45
C PHE A 456 -2.95 -10.85 10.49
N SER A 457 -4.09 -11.19 11.10
CA SER A 457 -4.68 -10.48 12.22
C SER A 457 -4.95 -11.43 13.38
N VAL A 458 -5.22 -10.85 14.54
CA VAL A 458 -5.55 -11.59 15.77
C VAL A 458 -6.91 -11.16 16.30
N GLY A 459 -7.54 -12.04 17.07
CA GLY A 459 -8.87 -11.83 17.63
C GLY A 459 -9.82 -12.97 17.28
N ASP A 460 -10.99 -12.96 17.92
CA ASP A 460 -12.04 -13.93 17.65
C ASP A 460 -12.61 -13.74 16.23
N ASP A 461 -12.70 -12.48 15.80
CA ASP A 461 -13.15 -12.10 14.47
C ASP A 461 -11.99 -11.77 13.52
N PRO A 462 -12.15 -12.01 12.20
CA PRO A 462 -11.21 -11.51 11.21
C PRO A 462 -11.16 -9.97 11.20
N LEU A 463 -10.15 -9.44 10.51
CA LEU A 463 -9.90 -8.01 10.41
C LEU A 463 -11.10 -7.26 9.82
N PHE A 464 -11.80 -7.88 8.86
CA PHE A 464 -13.05 -7.43 8.28
C PHE A 464 -13.97 -8.64 8.09
N GLU A 465 -15.29 -8.44 8.20
CA GLU A 465 -16.28 -9.51 8.00
C GLU A 465 -16.28 -9.96 6.53
N PRO A 466 -15.84 -11.20 6.20
CA PRO A 466 -15.73 -11.64 4.81
C PRO A 466 -17.08 -11.66 4.09
N THR A 467 -18.16 -11.89 4.83
CA THR A 467 -19.55 -11.88 4.33
C THR A 467 -20.03 -10.52 3.84
N ARG A 468 -19.38 -9.41 4.22
CA ARG A 468 -19.71 -8.05 3.72
C ARG A 468 -19.10 -7.77 2.35
N HIS A 469 -18.08 -8.53 1.97
CA HIS A 469 -17.36 -8.41 0.70
C HIS A 469 -17.14 -9.79 0.06
N PRO A 470 -18.21 -10.57 -0.15
CA PRO A 470 -18.11 -11.97 -0.58
C PRO A 470 -17.55 -12.11 -2.00
N GLU A 471 -17.50 -11.03 -2.77
CA GLU A 471 -16.82 -10.97 -4.07
C GLU A 471 -15.29 -10.98 -3.97
N THR A 472 -14.75 -10.60 -2.81
CA THR A 472 -13.31 -10.52 -2.57
C THR A 472 -12.85 -11.56 -1.56
N TRP A 473 -13.60 -11.74 -0.48
CA TRP A 473 -13.15 -12.49 0.69
C TRP A 473 -14.03 -13.72 0.95
N ARG A 474 -13.37 -14.84 1.27
CA ARG A 474 -14.02 -16.09 1.67
C ARG A 474 -13.38 -16.60 2.95
N ALA A 475 -14.16 -16.67 4.02
CA ALA A 475 -13.70 -17.26 5.27
C ALA A 475 -13.49 -18.77 5.10
N ILE A 476 -12.36 -19.26 5.60
CA ILE A 476 -12.05 -20.67 5.79
C ILE A 476 -11.78 -20.82 7.30
N GLU A 477 -12.68 -21.52 7.99
CA GLU A 477 -12.58 -21.70 9.43
C GLU A 477 -11.47 -22.69 9.80
N ALA A 478 -11.01 -22.57 11.05
CA ALA A 478 -10.08 -23.51 11.64
C ALA A 478 -10.72 -24.89 11.71
N ASP A 479 -9.89 -25.91 11.55
CA ASP A 479 -10.34 -27.29 11.74
C ASP A 479 -10.49 -27.59 13.24
N GLU A 480 -11.71 -27.43 13.75
CA GLU A 480 -12.06 -27.70 15.15
C GLU A 480 -11.93 -29.19 15.52
N GLY A 481 -11.82 -30.07 14.52
CA GLY A 481 -11.59 -31.51 14.67
C GLY A 481 -10.16 -31.87 15.07
N SER A 482 -9.24 -30.89 15.05
CA SER A 482 -7.81 -31.02 15.34
C SER A 482 -7.00 -31.80 14.29
N ASP A 483 -7.51 -31.85 13.05
CA ASP A 483 -7.05 -32.70 11.96
C ASP A 483 -6.16 -31.96 10.93
N SER A 484 -6.18 -30.62 10.89
CA SER A 484 -5.32 -29.79 10.03
C SER A 484 -5.24 -28.35 10.56
N LEU A 485 -4.44 -27.49 9.92
CA LEU A 485 -4.36 -26.07 10.32
C LEU A 485 -5.66 -25.31 9.99
N ALA A 486 -6.34 -25.62 8.88
CA ALA A 486 -7.69 -25.16 8.53
C ALA A 486 -8.38 -26.18 7.61
N ASP A 487 -9.71 -26.09 7.43
CA ASP A 487 -10.51 -27.05 6.65
C ASP A 487 -9.94 -27.33 5.24
N ILE A 488 -9.20 -28.45 5.15
CA ILE A 488 -8.38 -28.79 4.00
C ILE A 488 -9.22 -29.21 2.79
N ASP A 489 -10.44 -29.68 3.03
CA ASP A 489 -11.39 -30.02 1.96
C ASP A 489 -11.80 -28.76 1.19
N GLN A 490 -11.93 -27.61 1.86
CA GLN A 490 -12.23 -26.34 1.20
C GLN A 490 -11.05 -25.79 0.38
N ILE A 491 -9.85 -26.31 0.61
CA ILE A 491 -8.61 -25.89 -0.06
C ILE A 491 -8.27 -26.83 -1.22
N TRP A 492 -8.37 -28.15 -1.04
CA TRP A 492 -7.92 -29.09 -2.08
C TRP A 492 -8.98 -29.43 -3.11
N ARG A 493 -10.27 -29.50 -2.74
CA ARG A 493 -11.34 -29.85 -3.69
C ARG A 493 -11.39 -28.93 -4.92
N PRO A 494 -11.26 -27.60 -4.80
CA PRO A 494 -11.19 -26.73 -5.99
C PRO A 494 -10.02 -27.04 -6.93
N ILE A 495 -8.86 -27.41 -6.38
CA ILE A 495 -7.66 -27.78 -7.15
C ILE A 495 -7.94 -29.09 -7.90
N PHE A 496 -8.43 -30.08 -7.15
CA PHE A 496 -8.80 -31.40 -7.64
C PHE A 496 -9.83 -31.34 -8.78
N ASP A 497 -10.89 -30.57 -8.62
CA ASP A 497 -11.96 -30.42 -9.61
C ASP A 497 -11.44 -29.83 -10.94
N VAL A 498 -10.56 -28.82 -10.88
CA VAL A 498 -9.94 -28.22 -12.07
C VAL A 498 -9.02 -29.21 -12.77
N ILE A 499 -8.19 -29.92 -12.03
CA ILE A 499 -7.29 -30.95 -12.60
C ILE A 499 -8.11 -32.05 -13.27
N ASN A 500 -9.16 -32.54 -12.63
CA ASN A 500 -10.00 -33.61 -13.15
C ASN A 500 -10.83 -33.20 -14.36
N PHE A 501 -11.26 -31.95 -14.43
CA PHE A 501 -11.94 -31.42 -15.61
C PHE A 501 -11.07 -31.55 -16.87
N ALA A 502 -9.76 -31.36 -16.73
CA ALA A 502 -8.80 -31.42 -17.84
C ALA A 502 -8.41 -32.85 -18.25
N ARG A 503 -8.85 -33.89 -17.54
CA ARG A 503 -8.45 -35.30 -17.75
C ARG A 503 -9.48 -36.13 -18.51
N SER A 504 -9.00 -37.11 -19.27
CA SER A 504 -9.85 -38.19 -19.79
C SER A 504 -10.42 -39.02 -18.63
N ASP A 505 -11.56 -39.68 -18.86
CA ASP A 505 -12.27 -40.43 -17.81
C ASP A 505 -11.41 -41.52 -17.14
N GLU A 506 -10.41 -42.05 -17.84
CA GLU A 506 -9.46 -43.05 -17.32
C GLU A 506 -8.38 -42.47 -16.40
N LEU A 507 -8.13 -41.16 -16.45
CA LEU A 507 -7.06 -40.47 -15.71
C LEU A 507 -7.59 -39.59 -14.57
N LYS A 508 -8.91 -39.44 -14.44
CA LYS A 508 -9.53 -38.66 -13.35
C LYS A 508 -9.17 -39.28 -12.01
N LEU A 509 -8.69 -38.43 -11.11
CA LEU A 509 -8.53 -38.77 -9.70
C LEU A 509 -9.91 -39.08 -9.10
N LYS A 510 -9.98 -40.08 -8.23
CA LYS A 510 -11.24 -40.43 -7.56
C LYS A 510 -11.48 -39.54 -6.33
N PRO A 511 -12.73 -39.21 -5.96
CA PRO A 511 -13.00 -38.33 -4.82
C PRO A 511 -12.42 -38.77 -3.47
N ASP A 512 -12.09 -40.06 -3.32
CA ASP A 512 -11.40 -40.65 -2.17
C ASP A 512 -9.86 -40.54 -2.24
N GLU A 513 -9.30 -40.24 -3.41
CA GLU A 513 -7.87 -39.93 -3.61
C GLU A 513 -7.59 -38.49 -3.17
N ARG A 514 -7.21 -38.32 -1.89
CA ARG A 514 -6.87 -37.00 -1.30
C ARG A 514 -5.48 -36.48 -1.69
N ILE A 515 -4.73 -37.21 -2.52
CA ILE A 515 -3.31 -36.96 -2.80
C ILE A 515 -3.16 -36.25 -4.14
N LEU A 516 -2.58 -35.05 -4.13
CA LEU A 516 -2.21 -34.30 -5.33
C LEU A 516 -0.70 -34.36 -5.52
N LYS A 517 -0.24 -34.59 -6.75
CA LYS A 517 1.18 -34.45 -7.09
C LYS A 517 1.55 -32.97 -7.05
N GLY A 518 2.78 -32.67 -6.64
CA GLY A 518 3.25 -31.28 -6.64
C GLY A 518 3.24 -30.62 -8.03
N SER A 519 3.40 -31.39 -9.11
CA SER A 519 3.21 -30.88 -10.48
C SER A 519 1.77 -30.44 -10.74
N GLU A 520 0.77 -31.15 -10.20
CA GLU A 520 -0.64 -30.85 -10.43
C GLU A 520 -1.09 -29.58 -9.68
N ILE A 521 -0.57 -29.38 -8.45
CA ILE A 521 -0.76 -28.13 -7.71
C ILE A 521 -0.10 -26.97 -8.45
N GLN A 522 1.11 -27.18 -8.96
CA GLN A 522 1.82 -26.18 -9.75
C GLN A 522 1.06 -25.84 -11.04
N ASP A 523 0.55 -26.83 -11.78
CA ASP A 523 -0.25 -26.65 -12.99
C ASP A 523 -1.53 -25.84 -12.69
N PHE A 524 -2.18 -26.09 -11.55
CA PHE A 524 -3.35 -25.32 -11.13
C PHE A 524 -3.05 -23.84 -10.94
N PHE A 525 -1.98 -23.49 -10.22
CA PHE A 525 -1.61 -22.09 -9.97
C PHE A 525 -1.01 -21.41 -11.22
N GLN A 526 -0.29 -22.14 -12.06
CA GLN A 526 0.25 -21.62 -13.31
C GLN A 526 -0.78 -21.54 -14.44
N GLY A 527 -1.89 -22.28 -14.32
CA GLY A 527 -3.00 -22.26 -15.26
C GLY A 527 -3.90 -21.04 -15.15
N ASP A 528 -4.83 -20.93 -16.10
CA ASP A 528 -5.86 -19.89 -16.15
C ASP A 528 -7.22 -20.50 -15.77
N SER A 529 -7.56 -20.42 -14.48
CA SER A 529 -8.85 -20.89 -13.94
C SER A 529 -9.47 -19.83 -13.05
N ARG A 530 -10.81 -19.79 -13.04
CA ARG A 530 -11.56 -18.89 -12.16
C ARG A 530 -11.41 -19.32 -10.69
N GLU A 531 -11.27 -20.62 -10.47
CA GLU A 531 -11.10 -21.26 -9.18
C GLU A 531 -9.81 -20.79 -8.52
N LYS A 532 -8.70 -20.69 -9.26
CA LYS A 532 -7.44 -20.13 -8.76
C LYS A 532 -7.63 -18.72 -8.19
N THR A 533 -8.41 -17.88 -8.87
CA THR A 533 -8.62 -16.49 -8.43
C THR A 533 -9.29 -16.43 -7.06
N ALA A 534 -10.08 -17.44 -6.67
CA ALA A 534 -10.73 -17.49 -5.37
C ALA A 534 -9.73 -17.62 -4.21
N PHE A 535 -8.60 -18.31 -4.41
CA PHE A 535 -7.55 -18.51 -3.38
C PHE A 535 -6.93 -17.19 -2.93
N ARG A 536 -6.82 -16.23 -3.85
CA ARG A 536 -6.35 -14.86 -3.56
C ARG A 536 -7.26 -14.17 -2.51
N GLY A 537 -8.50 -14.60 -2.38
CA GLY A 537 -9.50 -14.07 -1.44
C GLY A 537 -9.70 -14.87 -0.15
N TYR A 538 -8.96 -15.94 0.08
CA TYR A 538 -9.19 -16.77 1.27
C TYR A 538 -8.73 -16.07 2.56
N VAL A 539 -9.57 -16.12 3.58
CA VAL A 539 -9.31 -15.60 4.93
C VAL A 539 -9.33 -16.79 5.87
N CYS A 540 -8.14 -17.29 6.22
CA CYS A 540 -7.99 -18.58 6.87
C CYS A 540 -7.75 -18.41 8.37
N ARG A 541 -8.55 -19.06 9.21
CA ARG A 541 -8.30 -19.14 10.65
C ARG A 541 -7.49 -20.40 10.96
N HIS A 542 -6.34 -20.27 11.62
CA HIS A 542 -5.50 -21.42 11.97
C HIS A 542 -4.50 -21.10 13.08
N VAL A 543 -3.84 -22.13 13.63
CA VAL A 543 -2.63 -21.95 14.46
C VAL A 543 -1.46 -21.61 13.54
N SER A 544 -0.70 -20.55 13.84
CA SER A 544 0.43 -20.15 12.99
C SER A 544 1.49 -21.25 12.89
N GLU A 545 1.97 -21.53 11.67
CA GLU A 545 3.03 -22.51 11.39
C GLU A 545 4.37 -22.16 12.05
N TRP A 546 4.56 -20.89 12.43
CA TRP A 546 5.77 -20.41 13.11
C TRP A 546 5.72 -20.55 14.64
N SER A 547 4.66 -21.19 15.17
CA SER A 547 4.45 -21.45 16.60
C SER A 547 5.36 -22.56 17.13
N ASP A 548 5.96 -22.30 18.29
CA ASP A 548 6.75 -23.28 19.06
C ASP A 548 5.93 -24.39 19.73
N ASP A 549 4.60 -24.32 19.63
CA ASP A 549 3.62 -25.18 20.30
C ASP A 549 2.74 -25.97 19.30
N LEU A 550 3.05 -25.88 17.99
CA LEU A 550 2.33 -26.63 16.97
C LEU A 550 2.80 -28.10 16.95
N ASP A 551 1.85 -29.02 17.09
CA ASP A 551 2.09 -30.46 16.92
C ASP A 551 2.17 -30.81 15.42
N TRP A 552 3.37 -30.63 14.88
CA TRP A 552 3.68 -30.94 13.50
C TRP A 552 3.49 -32.42 13.19
N ILE A 553 3.79 -33.33 14.12
CA ILE A 553 3.63 -34.78 13.91
C ILE A 553 2.15 -35.09 13.67
N LYS A 554 1.26 -34.58 14.52
CA LYS A 554 -0.18 -34.73 14.33
C LYS A 554 -0.65 -34.11 13.01
N THR A 555 -0.22 -32.89 12.70
CA THR A 555 -0.56 -32.19 11.46
C THR A 555 -0.11 -32.98 10.23
N ALA A 556 1.09 -33.55 10.26
CA ALA A 556 1.59 -34.38 9.17
C ALA A 556 0.80 -35.67 9.04
N ASN A 557 0.62 -36.45 10.10
CA ASN A 557 -0.10 -37.74 10.03
C ASN A 557 -1.42 -37.65 9.27
N ILE A 558 -2.10 -36.51 9.38
CA ILE A 558 -3.43 -36.29 8.84
C ILE A 558 -3.39 -35.61 7.47
N ALA A 559 -2.49 -34.65 7.23
CA ALA A 559 -2.43 -33.89 5.98
C ALA A 559 -1.38 -34.41 4.98
N VAL A 560 -0.16 -34.73 5.42
CA VAL A 560 1.00 -34.98 4.52
C VAL A 560 1.89 -36.16 4.92
N GLY A 561 1.48 -36.98 5.88
CA GLY A 561 2.28 -38.04 6.49
C GLY A 561 2.65 -39.13 5.50
N TRP A 562 1.76 -39.36 4.52
CA TRP A 562 1.99 -40.24 3.36
C TRP A 562 3.19 -39.84 2.49
N GLN A 563 3.73 -38.62 2.62
CA GLN A 563 4.92 -38.17 1.89
C GLN A 563 6.25 -38.69 2.47
N TRP A 564 6.21 -39.27 3.66
CA TRP A 564 7.40 -39.59 4.44
C TRP A 564 7.49 -41.09 4.69
N GLU A 565 8.68 -41.65 4.48
CA GLU A 565 8.93 -43.09 4.66
C GLU A 565 8.81 -43.52 6.13
N THR A 566 9.20 -42.64 7.07
CA THR A 566 9.14 -42.90 8.51
C THR A 566 8.85 -41.61 9.29
N GLN A 567 8.30 -41.76 10.50
CA GLN A 567 8.15 -40.63 11.44
C GLN A 567 9.50 -39.93 11.69
N LYS A 568 10.61 -40.68 11.73
CA LYS A 568 11.94 -40.13 11.95
C LYS A 568 12.41 -39.23 10.80
N ALA A 569 12.08 -39.57 9.56
CA ALA A 569 12.35 -38.73 8.40
C ALA A 569 11.57 -37.41 8.50
N TYR A 570 10.32 -37.48 8.92
CA TYR A 570 9.49 -36.30 9.15
C TYR A 570 10.02 -35.41 10.30
N GLU A 571 10.37 -35.98 11.45
CA GLU A 571 10.97 -35.24 12.56
C GLU A 571 12.26 -34.52 12.13
N THR A 572 13.11 -35.21 11.36
CA THR A 572 14.35 -34.63 10.83
C THR A 572 14.07 -33.46 9.88
N PHE A 573 13.04 -33.58 9.04
CA PHE A 573 12.58 -32.49 8.20
C PHE A 573 12.11 -31.30 9.05
N ILE A 574 11.25 -31.51 10.05
CA ILE A 574 10.77 -30.43 10.93
C ILE A 574 11.90 -29.77 11.72
N ASP A 575 12.92 -30.52 12.14
CA ASP A 575 14.11 -29.96 12.77
C ASP A 575 14.85 -28.96 11.86
N GLN A 576 14.78 -29.11 10.53
CA GLN A 576 15.34 -28.13 9.58
C GLN A 576 14.55 -26.81 9.56
N TRP A 577 13.26 -26.83 9.92
CA TRP A 577 12.39 -25.64 10.00
C TRP A 577 12.45 -24.92 11.34
N SER A 578 12.90 -25.60 12.40
CA SER A 578 13.03 -25.01 13.74
C SER A 578 13.79 -23.67 13.81
N PRO A 579 14.81 -23.37 12.95
CA PRO A 579 15.44 -22.05 12.91
C PRO A 579 14.54 -20.93 12.40
N PHE A 580 13.37 -21.21 11.83
CA PHE A 580 12.42 -20.21 11.32
C PHE A 580 11.29 -19.90 12.31
N MET A 581 11.07 -20.78 13.29
CA MET A 581 10.01 -20.63 14.30
C MET A 581 10.32 -19.47 15.25
N TRP A 582 9.39 -18.56 15.47
CA TRP A 582 9.65 -17.36 16.28
C TRP A 582 8.55 -17.03 17.29
N MET A 583 7.36 -17.61 17.15
CA MET A 583 6.19 -17.32 17.99
C MET A 583 6.24 -18.03 19.35
N ASN A 584 7.34 -17.85 20.09
CA ASN A 584 7.45 -18.30 21.46
C ASN A 584 6.70 -17.40 22.44
N ARG A 585 6.59 -17.85 23.70
CA ARG A 585 5.81 -17.19 24.75
C ARG A 585 6.20 -15.71 24.95
N GLU A 586 7.49 -15.38 24.94
CA GLU A 586 7.94 -14.00 25.11
C GLU A 586 7.60 -13.15 23.88
N ALA A 587 7.83 -13.68 22.67
CA ALA A 587 7.58 -12.95 21.43
C ALA A 587 6.09 -12.63 21.24
N ILE A 588 5.21 -13.60 21.48
CA ILE A 588 3.77 -13.39 21.32
C ILE A 588 3.20 -12.44 22.38
N SER A 589 3.69 -12.52 23.62
CA SER A 589 3.31 -11.59 24.69
C SER A 589 3.74 -10.16 24.37
N HIS A 590 4.94 -9.95 23.82
CA HIS A 590 5.43 -8.63 23.43
C HIS A 590 4.70 -8.07 22.20
N ALA A 591 4.50 -8.91 21.18
CA ALA A 591 3.85 -8.50 19.93
C ALA A 591 2.35 -8.21 20.09
N GLY A 592 1.70 -8.71 21.15
CA GLY A 592 0.26 -8.59 21.37
C GLY A 592 -0.56 -9.68 20.66
N LEU A 593 0.02 -10.86 20.48
CA LEU A 593 -0.61 -12.02 19.84
C LEU A 593 -1.31 -12.91 20.87
N GLN A 594 -2.30 -13.69 20.44
CA GLN A 594 -3.08 -14.56 21.33
C GLN A 594 -2.25 -15.74 21.86
N SER A 595 -2.51 -16.16 23.11
CA SER A 595 -1.78 -17.26 23.74
C SER A 595 -2.00 -18.62 23.07
N ASN A 596 -3.17 -18.81 22.43
CA ASN A 596 -3.49 -20.01 21.65
C ASN A 596 -2.87 -20.00 20.24
N ARG A 597 -2.11 -18.95 19.87
CA ARG A 597 -1.44 -18.80 18.56
C ARG A 597 -2.38 -18.85 17.36
N LEU A 598 -3.68 -18.68 17.58
CA LEU A 598 -4.65 -18.56 16.50
C LEU A 598 -4.47 -17.21 15.80
N VAL A 599 -4.50 -17.26 14.48
CA VAL A 599 -4.41 -16.11 13.59
C VAL A 599 -5.42 -16.24 12.46
N TRP A 600 -5.79 -15.10 11.90
CA TRP A 600 -6.47 -15.01 10.61
C TRP A 600 -5.47 -14.57 9.56
N THR A 601 -5.16 -15.42 8.59
CA THR A 601 -4.24 -15.08 7.49
C THR A 601 -5.00 -14.58 6.26
N TYR A 602 -4.30 -13.78 5.46
CA TYR A 602 -4.79 -13.19 4.23
C TYR A 602 -3.70 -13.27 3.18
N HIS A 603 -4.08 -13.41 1.91
CA HIS A 603 -3.13 -13.26 0.81
C HIS A 603 -2.50 -11.84 0.84
N PRO A 604 -1.16 -11.69 0.99
CA PRO A 604 -0.54 -10.38 1.23
C PRO A 604 -0.78 -9.36 0.12
N VAL A 605 -0.72 -9.79 -1.15
CA VAL A 605 -1.01 -8.93 -2.30
C VAL A 605 -2.44 -8.41 -2.24
N THR A 606 -3.40 -9.30 -1.97
CA THR A 606 -4.82 -8.96 -1.90
C THR A 606 -5.09 -8.05 -0.71
N LEU A 607 -4.57 -8.36 0.47
CA LEU A 607 -4.75 -7.53 1.66
C LEU A 607 -4.16 -6.14 1.47
N ILE A 608 -2.90 -6.03 1.02
CA ILE A 608 -2.27 -4.71 0.89
C ILE A 608 -2.86 -3.90 -0.27
N SER A 609 -3.31 -4.56 -1.35
CA SER A 609 -4.05 -3.91 -2.44
C SER A 609 -5.42 -3.46 -1.97
N TRP A 610 -6.11 -4.30 -1.22
CA TRP A 610 -7.40 -3.98 -0.63
C TRP A 610 -7.26 -2.86 0.39
N PHE A 611 -6.21 -2.80 1.21
CA PHE A 611 -5.92 -1.59 1.97
C PHE A 611 -5.55 -0.45 1.05
N HIS A 612 -4.68 -0.59 0.07
CA HIS A 612 -4.30 0.53 -0.79
C HIS A 612 -5.52 1.18 -1.48
N VAL A 613 -6.52 0.38 -1.82
CA VAL A 613 -7.82 0.82 -2.35
C VAL A 613 -8.78 1.29 -1.25
N ASN A 614 -8.91 0.54 -0.15
CA ASN A 614 -9.98 0.67 0.85
C ASN A 614 -9.52 1.18 2.25
N TYR A 615 -8.24 1.06 2.64
CA TYR A 615 -7.69 1.33 4.00
C TYR A 615 -6.24 1.83 4.15
N GLY A 616 -5.52 2.25 3.10
CA GLY A 616 -4.43 3.22 3.19
C GLY A 616 -5.01 4.60 3.56
N ARG A 617 -5.95 4.60 4.50
CA ARG A 617 -7.06 5.52 4.73
C ARG A 617 -7.42 5.46 6.22
N GLN A 618 -7.82 6.49 6.99
CA GLN A 618 -8.22 7.89 6.74
C GLN A 618 -8.66 8.22 5.31
N LEU A 619 -9.98 8.23 5.05
CA LEU A 619 -10.49 8.41 3.68
C LEU A 619 -9.87 9.64 3.01
N ASN A 620 -9.20 9.40 1.89
CA ASN A 620 -8.54 10.39 1.05
C ASN A 620 -8.88 10.08 -0.41
N THR A 621 -8.96 11.12 -1.25
CA THR A 621 -9.11 11.23 -2.73
C THR A 621 -9.16 9.97 -3.62
N LYS A 622 -9.65 8.78 -3.19
CA LYS A 622 -9.67 7.57 -4.01
C LYS A 622 -10.62 6.37 -3.84
N GLU A 623 -11.49 6.25 -2.83
CA GLU A 623 -12.90 5.86 -3.19
C GLU A 623 -13.46 6.81 -4.23
N PHE A 624 -12.89 7.99 -4.07
CA PHE A 624 -13.01 9.23 -4.67
C PHE A 624 -11.92 9.37 -5.77
N GLN A 625 -11.61 8.48 -6.73
CA GLN A 625 -11.16 8.78 -8.13
C GLN A 625 -11.52 7.65 -9.16
N THR A 626 -12.55 6.82 -8.92
CA THR A 626 -12.93 5.72 -9.84
C THR A 626 -14.40 5.58 -10.17
N GLY A 627 -15.32 5.97 -9.31
CA GLY A 627 -16.73 5.80 -9.61
C GLY A 627 -17.03 4.32 -9.56
N PHE A 628 -17.06 3.79 -8.34
CA PHE A 628 -17.93 2.66 -8.14
C PHE A 628 -19.37 3.20 -8.17
N SER A 629 -19.94 3.24 -9.37
CA SER A 629 -21.20 2.55 -9.46
C SER A 629 -20.85 1.08 -9.74
N ASN A 630 -21.25 0.22 -8.81
CA ASN A 630 -21.39 -1.19 -9.13
C ASN A 630 -22.30 -1.39 -10.36
N SER A 631 -23.09 -0.40 -10.78
CA SER A 631 -24.05 -0.54 -11.88
C SER A 631 -23.40 -0.70 -13.26
N GLY A 632 -22.26 -0.08 -13.55
CA GLY A 632 -21.59 -0.19 -14.86
C GLY A 632 -20.87 -1.52 -15.07
N LEU A 633 -20.15 -2.01 -14.06
CA LEU A 633 -19.51 -3.34 -14.05
C LEU A 633 -20.55 -4.46 -13.91
N VAL A 634 -21.66 -4.22 -13.22
CA VAL A 634 -22.82 -5.13 -13.21
C VAL A 634 -23.59 -5.07 -14.53
N GLU A 635 -23.75 -3.92 -15.20
CA GLU A 635 -24.35 -3.83 -16.54
C GLU A 635 -23.43 -4.38 -17.63
N GLN A 636 -22.11 -4.21 -17.52
CA GLN A 636 -21.12 -4.77 -18.42
C GLN A 636 -21.00 -6.28 -18.22
N ARG A 637 -20.94 -6.78 -16.98
CA ARG A 637 -21.04 -8.23 -16.71
C ARG A 637 -22.41 -8.80 -17.09
N LYS A 638 -23.51 -8.06 -16.92
CA LYS A 638 -24.84 -8.46 -17.44
C LYS A 638 -24.89 -8.44 -18.97
N ARG A 639 -24.21 -7.49 -19.64
CA ARG A 639 -24.05 -7.44 -21.11
C ARG A 639 -23.15 -8.54 -21.63
N GLU A 640 -22.01 -8.81 -21.01
CA GLU A 640 -21.08 -9.88 -21.36
C GLU A 640 -21.70 -11.26 -21.08
N THR A 641 -22.46 -11.41 -19.98
CA THR A 641 -23.25 -12.62 -19.69
C THR A 641 -24.48 -12.75 -20.61
N ALA A 642 -25.01 -11.64 -21.15
CA ALA A 642 -26.08 -11.66 -22.15
C ALA A 642 -25.54 -11.97 -23.56
N LEU A 643 -24.36 -11.43 -23.91
CA LEU A 643 -23.64 -11.68 -25.15
C LEU A 643 -23.08 -13.11 -25.19
N SER A 644 -22.59 -13.65 -24.06
CA SER A 644 -22.18 -15.05 -23.95
C SER A 644 -23.35 -16.04 -24.00
N LYS A 645 -24.59 -15.57 -23.80
CA LYS A 645 -25.82 -16.34 -23.99
C LYS A 645 -26.40 -16.22 -25.40
N GLU A 646 -26.11 -15.14 -26.13
CA GLU A 646 -26.50 -14.97 -27.54
C GLU A 646 -25.48 -15.57 -28.53
N GLU A 647 -24.19 -15.65 -28.17
CA GLU A 647 -23.14 -16.28 -29.02
C GLU A 647 -22.98 -17.79 -28.79
N GLY A 648 -23.95 -18.41 -28.13
CA GLY A 648 -24.07 -19.86 -28.06
C GLY A 648 -24.53 -20.48 -29.38
N TYR A 649 -23.78 -20.30 -30.48
CA TYR A 649 -23.64 -21.24 -31.61
C TYR A 649 -22.82 -20.59 -32.73
N ARG A 650 -21.53 -20.91 -32.84
CA ARG A 650 -20.78 -21.19 -34.10
C ARG A 650 -19.28 -21.00 -33.90
N GLY A 651 -18.52 -22.06 -34.15
CA GLY A 651 -17.10 -21.95 -34.51
C GLY A 651 -16.24 -23.06 -33.94
N GLY A 652 -16.33 -24.26 -34.53
CA GLY A 652 -15.42 -25.37 -34.25
C GLY A 652 -13.98 -25.05 -34.67
N TRP A 653 -13.03 -25.52 -33.88
CA TRP A 653 -11.59 -25.47 -34.18
C TRP A 653 -11.20 -26.66 -35.06
N HIS A 654 -10.72 -26.37 -36.28
CA HIS A 654 -9.87 -27.26 -37.08
C HIS A 654 -8.44 -26.73 -37.03
N GLY A 655 -7.48 -27.62 -36.77
CA GLY A 655 -6.07 -27.29 -36.63
C GLY A 655 -5.27 -27.22 -37.95
N SER A 656 -4.00 -26.85 -37.81
CA SER A 656 -2.90 -27.22 -38.70
C SER A 656 -1.55 -26.89 -38.04
N GLY A 657 -0.58 -27.83 -38.14
CA GLY A 657 0.83 -27.73 -37.70
C GLY A 657 1.62 -26.59 -38.38
N ASP A 658 2.88 -26.32 -38.03
CA ASP A 658 4.01 -27.24 -37.87
C ASP A 658 5.07 -26.73 -36.85
N LYS A 659 5.65 -27.73 -36.16
CA LYS A 659 7.03 -27.98 -35.69
C LYS A 659 8.09 -26.86 -35.68
N ASP A 660 8.71 -26.68 -34.50
CA ASP A 660 10.14 -26.99 -34.29
C ASP A 660 10.41 -27.23 -32.79
N GLU A 661 10.70 -28.49 -32.45
CA GLU A 661 11.01 -28.98 -31.11
C GLU A 661 12.52 -28.91 -30.84
N ALA A 662 12.91 -28.26 -29.74
CA ALA A 662 14.12 -28.64 -29.02
C ALA A 662 13.68 -29.52 -27.84
N SER A 663 13.51 -30.81 -28.11
CA SER A 663 13.16 -31.82 -27.11
C SER A 663 14.38 -32.15 -26.23
N ILE A 664 14.15 -32.13 -24.92
CA ILE A 664 15.06 -32.73 -23.94
C ILE A 664 14.97 -34.26 -24.15
N PRO A 665 16.09 -35.00 -24.22
CA PRO A 665 16.04 -36.43 -24.50
C PRO A 665 15.31 -37.19 -23.39
N ASP A 666 14.44 -38.15 -23.76
CA ASP A 666 13.71 -39.04 -22.82
C ASP A 666 14.63 -39.82 -21.87
N SER A 667 15.93 -39.93 -22.16
CA SER A 667 16.92 -40.53 -21.26
C SER A 667 17.26 -39.69 -20.02
N ALA A 668 16.74 -38.46 -19.91
CA ALA A 668 16.86 -37.63 -18.71
C ALA A 668 15.78 -37.92 -17.66
N PHE A 669 14.75 -38.71 -18.00
CA PHE A 669 13.77 -39.21 -17.05
C PHE A 669 14.16 -40.63 -16.63
N GLN A 670 14.70 -40.77 -15.41
CA GLN A 670 14.63 -42.07 -14.74
C GLN A 670 13.15 -42.35 -14.47
N VAL A 671 12.53 -43.16 -15.32
CA VAL A 671 11.28 -43.85 -14.97
C VAL A 671 11.64 -44.83 -13.85
N LEU A 672 11.36 -44.43 -12.60
CA LEU A 672 11.21 -45.39 -11.53
C LEU A 672 9.97 -46.22 -11.88
N GLU A 673 10.19 -47.47 -12.32
CA GLU A 673 9.13 -48.47 -12.28
C GLU A 673 8.77 -48.68 -10.81
N LEU A 674 7.68 -48.03 -10.37
CA LEU A 674 7.03 -48.32 -9.10
C LEU A 674 6.40 -49.71 -9.21
N GLY A 675 7.24 -50.74 -9.03
CA GLY A 675 6.77 -52.10 -8.80
C GLY A 675 5.83 -52.11 -7.60
N ASP A 676 4.70 -52.80 -7.75
CA ASP A 676 3.65 -53.08 -6.76
C ASP A 676 3.80 -52.36 -5.41
N ALA A 677 3.36 -51.11 -5.42
CA ALA A 677 3.06 -50.22 -4.32
C ALA A 677 2.75 -50.89 -2.96
N PRO A 678 3.65 -50.88 -1.97
CA PRO A 678 3.35 -51.32 -0.60
C PRO A 678 2.28 -50.49 0.11
N TRP A 679 1.87 -49.34 -0.43
CA TRP A 679 0.89 -48.44 0.18
C TRP A 679 -0.58 -48.78 -0.09
N LYS A 680 -0.87 -49.85 -0.85
CA LYS A 680 -2.26 -50.29 -1.10
C LYS A 680 -2.93 -50.95 0.11
N GLU A 681 -2.18 -51.29 1.16
CA GLU A 681 -2.70 -52.02 2.33
C GLU A 681 -2.82 -51.16 3.60
N TYR A 682 -2.47 -49.87 3.59
CA TYR A 682 -2.55 -49.01 4.77
C TYR A 682 -3.82 -48.13 4.75
N GLU A 683 -4.60 -48.17 5.83
CA GLU A 683 -5.67 -47.20 6.07
C GLU A 683 -5.06 -45.81 6.34
N GLN A 684 -5.73 -44.74 5.88
CA GLN A 684 -5.28 -43.35 6.08
C GLN A 684 -5.01 -43.08 7.57
N GLY A 685 -3.77 -42.75 7.93
CA GLY A 685 -3.39 -42.29 9.28
C GLY A 685 -2.36 -43.13 10.04
N GLU A 686 -1.84 -44.23 9.48
CA GLU A 686 -0.80 -45.04 10.14
C GLU A 686 0.55 -45.02 9.40
N TRP A 687 1.64 -44.86 10.16
CA TRP A 687 3.01 -45.00 9.68
C TRP A 687 3.36 -46.47 9.49
N PRO A 688 4.20 -46.85 8.50
CA PRO A 688 4.82 -48.16 8.47
C PRO A 688 5.60 -48.40 9.78
N VAL A 689 5.40 -49.55 10.41
CA VAL A 689 6.14 -49.91 11.62
C VAL A 689 7.52 -50.44 11.21
N ASP A 690 8.54 -49.64 11.54
CA ASP A 690 10.00 -49.82 11.39
C ASP A 690 10.58 -50.02 9.97
#